data_AF-A0A8S3RI49-F1
#
_entry.id   AF-A0A8S3RI49-F1
#
_cell.length_a   1.000
_cell.length_b   1.000
_cell.length_c   1.000
_cell.angle_alpha   90.00
_cell.angle_beta   90.00
_cell.angle_gamma   90.00
#
_symmetry.space_group_name_H-M   'P 1'
#
loop_
_entity.id
_entity.type
_entity.pdbx_description
1 polymer ?
#
loop_
_entity_poly.entity_id
_entity_poly.type
_entity_poly.pdbx_seq_one_letter_code
_entity_poly.pdbx_strand_id
1 'polypeptide(L)'
;MNKRPKDVFHTILERTGGIENLTSGSQKARDMQQVYNLKRKESNDEILETIDLRATEEIKFIRHIEMVPEFSVFLATDNQLHEIEKYCTNNVNFSILGVDTTFNIGNFYVTLTTYRNLMLEHKTKKHEPVMIGPVLIHQQRTYDSFYMLPSFMIRTKPTLNKILVYGTDGELNLKTSFSSCLPFAHHLLCDIHMKDNIISKLTSLNIKGAVRKLYVDEIFGKQIQEILIPGLTDCISPSEFDRKLEKMTGTWIERHEKGPDFLKYFLDFKSDLIKSCMSAEIRSKCGLGYPPKPYTQNANECINRVVKSNLNCQKQTVPEFIKALKRTILRQETEIKLALTGQSDFKPKSEYSYLEVTEDRYFRMDLKQKEHVFKKFQNANLKSRHHEEDEGMFIDDTDHSGALTVTADGSGITSVPFPILKGIFEKAATLYHSQSDIVSFPGKPGAANIIGKYFITSSTDAAKPHLVTVLYTGQVTCDSNCPRWEMYKVCSHSIAAAEHCNLLEKFVKWFKTKTISLNLTGLANLNMPCGRGKKPHKATQKRKGKANKRNETALTYLDEHDQPQVPPPRPPDGGYVIYFLKDCDNKVSKCYGCKGNLKHEGQIPQPPGDLVVVSRGRREYFKDGTKLYGEINNIYFHLSEQCIKSKIIFFVPSLVYVAPYVASQFQQKHKDLLDQCSVTYNI
;
A
#
# COMPACT_ATOMS: atom_id res chain seq x y z
N MET A 1 5.62 -23.01 -1.56
CA MET A 1 4.54 -23.99 -1.28
C MET A 1 4.80 -24.72 0.03
N ASN A 2 3.77 -25.04 0.80
CA ASN A 2 3.93 -25.54 2.18
C ASN A 2 3.83 -27.08 2.25
N LYS A 3 4.93 -27.80 1.94
CA LYS A 3 5.02 -29.28 2.02
C LYS A 3 4.58 -29.82 3.38
N ARG A 4 3.88 -30.96 3.46
CA ARG A 4 3.52 -31.61 4.73
C ARG A 4 4.78 -32.22 5.37
N PRO A 5 4.84 -32.42 6.70
CA PRO A 5 6.02 -33.00 7.35
C PRO A 5 6.47 -34.34 6.77
N LYS A 6 5.51 -35.21 6.41
CA LYS A 6 5.79 -36.50 5.75
C LYS A 6 6.43 -36.31 4.36
N ASP A 7 5.98 -35.32 3.58
CA ASP A 7 6.54 -35.03 2.25
C ASP A 7 8.00 -34.53 2.36
N VAL A 8 8.32 -33.74 3.40
CA VAL A 8 9.69 -33.29 3.72
C VAL A 8 10.57 -34.47 4.14
N PHE A 9 10.06 -35.36 4.99
CA PHE A 9 10.78 -36.57 5.42
C PHE A 9 11.15 -37.49 4.24
N HIS A 10 10.21 -37.73 3.31
CA HIS A 10 10.50 -38.49 2.10
C HIS A 10 11.47 -37.77 1.15
N THR A 11 11.32 -36.44 0.95
CA THR A 11 12.29 -35.64 0.14
C THR A 11 13.73 -35.81 0.63
N ILE A 12 13.94 -35.93 1.95
CA ILE A 12 15.28 -36.11 2.53
C ILE A 12 15.80 -37.53 2.28
N LEU A 13 14.98 -38.56 2.43
CA LEU A 13 15.34 -39.95 2.11
C LEU A 13 15.62 -40.15 0.61
N GLU A 14 14.87 -39.49 -0.26
CA GLU A 14 15.09 -39.49 -1.71
C GLU A 14 16.45 -38.87 -2.05
N ARG A 15 16.81 -37.74 -1.42
CA ARG A 15 18.14 -37.10 -1.58
C ARG A 15 19.31 -37.94 -1.06
N THR A 16 19.10 -38.86 -0.11
CA THR A 16 20.12 -39.82 0.31
C THR A 16 20.18 -41.07 -0.57
N GLY A 17 19.44 -41.11 -1.68
CA GLY A 17 19.40 -42.27 -2.58
C GLY A 17 18.54 -43.41 -2.05
N GLY A 18 17.46 -43.09 -1.32
CA GLY A 18 16.58 -44.05 -0.66
C GLY A 18 16.98 -44.34 0.80
N ILE A 19 16.22 -45.25 1.43
CA ILE A 19 16.56 -45.76 2.77
C ILE A 19 17.71 -46.79 2.71
N GLU A 20 17.85 -47.50 1.59
CA GLU A 20 18.86 -48.53 1.34
C GLU A 20 20.30 -48.02 1.46
N ASN A 21 20.53 -46.73 1.17
CA ASN A 21 21.85 -46.07 1.20
C ASN A 21 22.23 -45.45 2.56
N LEU A 22 21.41 -45.62 3.60
CA LEU A 22 21.71 -45.08 4.94
C LEU A 22 22.62 -46.01 5.74
N THR A 23 23.88 -45.61 5.92
CA THR A 23 24.86 -46.33 6.73
C THR A 23 24.63 -46.22 8.24
N SER A 24 23.72 -45.35 8.72
CA SER A 24 23.30 -45.37 10.12
C SER A 24 21.90 -44.78 10.39
N GLY A 25 21.29 -45.23 11.50
CA GLY A 25 20.00 -44.72 11.98
C GLY A 25 19.98 -43.26 12.44
N SER A 26 21.14 -42.57 12.52
CA SER A 26 21.22 -41.14 12.84
C SER A 26 21.19 -40.22 11.61
N GLN A 27 21.29 -40.77 10.39
CA GLN A 27 21.22 -40.01 9.13
C GLN A 27 19.79 -39.65 8.72
N LYS A 28 18.78 -40.41 9.17
CA LYS A 28 17.35 -40.05 9.03
C LYS A 28 16.88 -39.20 10.21
N ALA A 29 15.90 -38.32 9.98
CA ALA A 29 15.23 -37.61 11.06
C ALA A 29 14.53 -38.61 12.01
N ARG A 30 14.89 -38.59 13.29
CA ARG A 30 14.47 -39.62 14.26
C ARG A 30 13.12 -39.34 14.91
N ASP A 31 12.65 -38.09 14.85
CA ASP A 31 11.42 -37.63 15.46
C ASP A 31 10.79 -36.48 14.65
N MET A 32 9.54 -36.13 14.95
CA MET A 32 8.80 -35.09 14.23
C MET A 32 9.36 -33.68 14.48
N GLN A 33 10.04 -33.44 15.61
CA GLN A 33 10.67 -32.15 15.90
C GLN A 33 11.93 -31.96 15.05
N GLN A 34 12.70 -33.01 14.76
CA GLN A 34 13.77 -33.01 13.77
C GLN A 34 13.21 -32.73 12.37
N VAL A 35 12.08 -33.32 11.99
CA VAL A 35 11.40 -33.01 10.71
C VAL A 35 10.95 -31.54 10.66
N TYR A 36 10.40 -30.98 11.75
CA TYR A 36 10.06 -29.55 11.82
C TYR A 36 11.30 -28.63 11.80
N ASN A 37 12.39 -29.01 12.47
CA ASN A 37 13.65 -28.26 12.48
C ASN A 37 14.34 -28.30 11.11
N LEU A 38 14.25 -29.43 10.39
CA LEU A 38 14.74 -29.57 9.01
C LEU A 38 13.85 -28.81 8.03
N LYS A 39 12.51 -28.84 8.20
CA LYS A 39 11.59 -27.97 7.45
C LYS A 39 11.85 -26.47 7.70
N ARG A 40 12.32 -26.09 8.90
CA ARG A 40 12.81 -24.73 9.19
C ARG A 40 14.16 -24.42 8.53
N LYS A 41 15.04 -25.41 8.31
CA LYS A 41 16.27 -25.26 7.52
C LYS A 41 16.05 -25.25 6.00
N GLU A 42 15.02 -25.94 5.49
CA GLU A 42 14.57 -25.83 4.09
C GLU A 42 13.75 -24.55 3.81
N SER A 43 13.41 -23.77 4.85
CA SER A 43 12.95 -22.41 4.64
C SER A 43 14.14 -21.55 4.28
N ASN A 44 14.36 -21.33 2.98
CA ASN A 44 15.30 -20.32 2.51
C ASN A 44 15.03 -19.00 3.23
N ASP A 45 16.11 -18.28 3.55
CA ASP A 45 16.01 -16.96 4.17
C ASP A 45 15.30 -15.99 3.22
N GLU A 46 14.30 -15.27 3.72
CA GLU A 46 13.43 -14.39 2.92
C GLU A 46 14.22 -13.29 2.20
N ILE A 47 15.35 -12.88 2.78
CA ILE A 47 16.24 -11.85 2.22
C ILE A 47 17.27 -12.48 1.27
N LEU A 48 17.77 -13.69 1.54
CA LEU A 48 18.57 -14.42 0.55
C LEU A 48 17.77 -14.67 -0.73
N GLU A 49 16.52 -15.18 -0.64
CA GLU A 49 15.68 -15.35 -1.84
C GLU A 49 15.44 -14.01 -2.55
N THR A 50 15.34 -12.89 -1.83
CA THR A 50 15.22 -11.55 -2.43
C THR A 50 16.50 -11.11 -3.17
N ILE A 51 17.68 -11.45 -2.64
CA ILE A 51 18.99 -11.19 -3.26
C ILE A 51 19.20 -12.11 -4.47
N ASP A 52 18.89 -13.40 -4.34
CA ASP A 52 18.99 -14.40 -5.42
C ASP A 52 18.07 -14.03 -6.59
N LEU A 53 16.86 -13.54 -6.30
CA LEU A 53 15.96 -12.99 -7.31
C LEU A 53 16.60 -11.79 -8.03
N ARG A 54 17.15 -10.83 -7.28
CA ARG A 54 17.82 -9.66 -7.88
C ARG A 54 19.02 -10.07 -8.76
N ALA A 55 19.72 -11.14 -8.42
CA ALA A 55 20.82 -11.69 -9.20
C ALA A 55 20.38 -12.49 -10.44
N THR A 56 19.13 -12.95 -10.49
CA THR A 56 18.57 -13.79 -11.57
C THR A 56 17.47 -13.09 -12.40
N GLU A 57 17.20 -11.80 -12.14
CA GLU A 57 16.17 -11.03 -12.84
C GLU A 57 16.59 -10.56 -14.24
N GLU A 58 16.07 -11.21 -15.30
CA GLU A 58 16.20 -10.76 -16.70
C GLU A 58 15.80 -9.29 -16.89
N ILE A 59 14.62 -8.92 -16.38
CA ILE A 59 14.17 -7.53 -16.29
C ILE A 59 14.54 -7.02 -14.90
N LYS A 60 15.56 -6.16 -14.82
CA LYS A 60 16.03 -5.48 -13.60
C LYS A 60 14.89 -4.69 -12.93
N PHE A 61 14.18 -5.31 -11.99
CA PHE A 61 13.05 -4.70 -11.29
C PHE A 61 13.40 -4.41 -9.84
N ILE A 62 14.17 -5.28 -9.18
CA ILE A 62 14.76 -5.04 -7.86
C ILE A 62 15.98 -4.11 -8.01
N ARG A 63 15.71 -2.81 -8.01
CA ARG A 63 16.71 -1.75 -8.23
C ARG A 63 17.71 -1.65 -7.09
N HIS A 64 17.23 -1.65 -5.85
CA HIS A 64 18.08 -1.59 -4.66
C HIS A 64 17.55 -2.52 -3.55
N ILE A 65 18.47 -3.12 -2.79
CA ILE A 65 18.20 -3.82 -1.52
C ILE A 65 19.13 -3.21 -0.49
N GLU A 66 18.56 -2.67 0.58
CA GLU A 66 19.26 -2.19 1.76
C GLU A 66 18.90 -3.08 2.96
N MET A 67 19.80 -3.20 3.93
CA MET A 67 19.65 -4.12 5.07
C MET A 67 19.87 -3.46 6.44
N VAL A 68 20.52 -2.31 6.47
CA VAL A 68 20.95 -1.57 7.66
C VAL A 68 20.90 -0.09 7.28
N PRO A 69 20.29 0.81 8.07
CA PRO A 69 19.70 0.57 9.40
C PRO A 69 18.37 -0.22 9.36
N GLU A 70 17.74 -0.33 8.21
CA GLU A 70 16.43 -0.97 8.01
C GLU A 70 16.45 -1.84 6.75
N PHE A 71 15.76 -2.99 6.75
CA PHE A 71 15.64 -3.77 5.52
C PHE A 71 14.59 -3.15 4.59
N SER A 72 15.07 -2.64 3.46
CA SER A 72 14.26 -1.92 2.48
C SER A 72 14.55 -2.40 1.06
N VAL A 73 13.54 -2.43 0.20
CA VAL A 73 13.68 -2.87 -1.20
C VAL A 73 12.99 -1.87 -2.12
N PHE A 74 13.76 -1.27 -3.02
CA PHE A 74 13.27 -0.34 -4.04
C PHE A 74 13.04 -1.07 -5.37
N LEU A 75 11.83 -0.92 -5.91
CA LEU A 75 11.32 -1.67 -7.05
C LEU A 75 10.85 -0.71 -8.16
N ALA A 76 11.43 -0.83 -9.35
CA ALA A 76 10.99 -0.09 -10.54
C ALA A 76 11.50 -0.74 -11.84
N THR A 77 10.70 -0.70 -12.91
CA THR A 77 11.18 -0.90 -14.29
C THR A 77 11.68 0.43 -14.88
N ASP A 78 12.54 0.37 -15.90
CA ASP A 78 12.97 1.59 -16.62
C ASP A 78 11.78 2.31 -17.26
N ASN A 79 10.80 1.55 -17.77
CA ASN A 79 9.56 2.11 -18.32
C ASN A 79 8.75 2.89 -17.26
N GLN A 80 8.63 2.40 -16.02
CA GLN A 80 7.96 3.16 -14.96
C GLN A 80 8.67 4.48 -14.63
N LEU A 81 10.01 4.51 -14.69
CA LEU A 81 10.80 5.72 -14.44
C LEU A 81 10.74 6.69 -15.63
N HIS A 82 10.70 6.18 -16.86
CA HIS A 82 10.49 6.93 -18.10
C HIS A 82 9.09 7.55 -18.18
N GLU A 83 8.05 6.77 -17.88
CA GLU A 83 6.67 7.27 -17.86
C GLU A 83 6.46 8.32 -16.74
N ILE A 84 7.14 8.24 -15.59
CA ILE A 84 7.06 9.30 -14.56
C ILE A 84 7.86 10.55 -14.95
N GLU A 85 9.02 10.43 -15.61
CA GLU A 85 9.69 11.61 -16.17
C GLU A 85 8.75 12.31 -17.16
N LYS A 86 8.28 11.57 -18.16
CA LYS A 86 7.36 12.03 -19.19
C LYS A 86 6.11 12.68 -18.60
N TYR A 87 5.35 11.97 -17.75
CA TYR A 87 4.06 12.46 -17.27
C TYR A 87 4.12 13.33 -16.02
N CYS A 88 5.17 13.31 -15.19
CA CYS A 88 5.21 14.07 -13.93
C CYS A 88 6.20 15.24 -13.91
N THR A 89 7.05 15.41 -14.94
CA THR A 89 7.98 16.56 -15.06
C THR A 89 7.62 17.54 -16.18
N ASN A 90 6.72 17.16 -17.11
CA ASN A 90 6.29 18.02 -18.22
C ASN A 90 5.46 19.21 -17.74
N ASN A 91 5.95 20.43 -17.97
CA ASN A 91 5.34 21.68 -17.49
C ASN A 91 4.05 22.10 -18.22
N VAL A 92 3.68 21.43 -19.32
CA VAL A 92 2.49 21.78 -20.12
C VAL A 92 1.30 20.86 -19.84
N ASN A 93 1.55 19.57 -19.57
CA ASN A 93 0.52 18.58 -19.28
C ASN A 93 1.09 17.46 -18.40
N PHE A 94 0.69 17.41 -17.12
CA PHE A 94 1.25 16.47 -16.15
C PHE A 94 0.20 15.69 -15.33
N SER A 95 0.62 14.51 -14.89
CA SER A 95 0.01 13.74 -13.82
C SER A 95 0.61 14.16 -12.48
N ILE A 96 -0.25 14.34 -11.48
CA ILE A 96 0.17 14.34 -10.08
C ILE A 96 0.76 12.97 -9.73
N LEU A 97 1.89 12.93 -9.02
CA LEU A 97 2.43 11.71 -8.43
C LEU A 97 1.70 11.41 -7.11
N GLY A 98 0.68 10.56 -7.16
CA GLY A 98 -0.06 10.16 -5.96
C GLY A 98 0.74 9.13 -5.15
N VAL A 99 1.05 9.41 -3.89
CA VAL A 99 1.83 8.53 -3.00
C VAL A 99 0.95 8.04 -1.84
N ASP A 100 1.05 6.76 -1.49
CA ASP A 100 0.29 6.17 -0.39
C ASP A 100 0.96 4.92 0.22
N THR A 101 0.75 4.70 1.52
CA THR A 101 1.35 3.59 2.29
C THR A 101 0.31 2.49 2.53
N THR A 102 0.55 1.30 1.99
CA THR A 102 -0.44 0.22 1.95
C THR A 102 -0.16 -0.87 2.99
N PHE A 103 -1.16 -1.10 3.86
CA PHE A 103 -1.04 -1.98 5.04
C PHE A 103 -1.53 -3.41 4.81
N ASN A 104 -1.10 -4.35 5.65
CA ASN A 104 -1.53 -5.75 5.71
C ASN A 104 -1.14 -6.60 4.48
N ILE A 105 -0.02 -6.31 3.81
CA ILE A 105 0.54 -7.16 2.72
C ILE A 105 1.43 -8.27 3.29
N GLY A 106 2.26 -7.97 4.29
CA GLY A 106 3.15 -8.95 4.92
C GLY A 106 3.48 -8.57 6.35
N ASN A 107 4.73 -8.85 6.78
CA ASN A 107 5.34 -8.30 7.98
C ASN A 107 6.25 -7.11 7.62
N PHE A 108 5.75 -6.26 6.74
CA PHE A 108 6.40 -5.07 6.18
C PHE A 108 5.32 -4.10 5.68
N TYR A 109 5.67 -2.83 5.56
CA TYR A 109 4.90 -1.82 4.85
C TYR A 109 5.32 -1.78 3.38
N VAL A 110 4.44 -1.23 2.53
CA VAL A 110 4.76 -0.95 1.14
C VAL A 110 4.26 0.45 0.83
N THR A 111 5.12 1.35 0.39
CA THR A 111 4.73 2.67 -0.14
C THR A 111 4.72 2.62 -1.65
N LEU A 112 3.55 2.90 -2.23
CA LEU A 112 3.26 2.85 -3.66
C LEU A 112 3.16 4.27 -4.21
N THR A 113 3.89 4.56 -5.28
CA THR A 113 3.58 5.71 -6.14
C THR A 113 2.59 5.31 -7.24
N THR A 114 1.79 6.28 -7.69
CA THR A 114 0.85 6.11 -8.81
C THR A 114 0.82 7.37 -9.66
N TYR A 115 0.62 7.19 -10.96
CA TYR A 115 0.48 8.28 -11.93
C TYR A 115 -0.60 7.92 -12.97
N ARG A 116 -0.91 8.85 -13.86
CA ARG A 116 -1.81 8.65 -15.01
C ARG A 116 -1.00 8.65 -16.29
N ASN A 117 -1.19 7.66 -17.16
CA ASN A 117 -0.68 7.74 -18.51
C ASN A 117 -1.59 8.70 -19.29
N LEU A 118 -1.06 9.88 -19.62
CA LEU A 118 -1.86 11.01 -20.13
C LEU A 118 -2.26 10.86 -21.60
N MET A 119 -1.65 9.91 -22.33
CA MET A 119 -1.86 9.70 -23.76
C MET A 119 -3.02 8.76 -24.07
N LEU A 120 -3.45 7.95 -23.10
CA LEU A 120 -4.57 7.03 -23.22
C LEU A 120 -5.84 7.55 -22.51
N GLU A 121 -7.00 7.18 -23.04
CA GLU A 121 -8.29 7.33 -22.37
C GLU A 121 -9.12 6.04 -22.42
N HIS A 122 -9.97 5.82 -21.43
CA HIS A 122 -10.95 4.74 -21.44
C HIS A 122 -12.03 5.01 -22.48
N LYS A 123 -12.20 4.09 -23.44
CA LYS A 123 -13.07 4.20 -24.63
C LYS A 123 -14.45 4.82 -24.37
N THR A 124 -15.12 4.47 -23.27
CA THR A 124 -16.45 5.03 -22.91
C THR A 124 -16.42 6.12 -21.85
N LYS A 125 -15.46 6.09 -20.92
CA LYS A 125 -15.46 6.94 -19.71
C LYS A 125 -14.53 8.15 -19.77
N LYS A 126 -13.71 8.29 -20.83
CA LYS A 126 -12.80 9.42 -21.09
C LYS A 126 -11.86 9.82 -19.95
N HIS A 127 -11.48 8.86 -19.10
CA HIS A 127 -10.43 9.05 -18.09
C HIS A 127 -9.17 8.26 -18.43
N GLU A 128 -8.03 8.75 -17.97
CA GLU A 128 -6.74 8.06 -18.10
C GLU A 128 -6.73 6.74 -17.31
N PRO A 129 -5.96 5.74 -17.75
CA PRO A 129 -5.57 4.62 -16.88
C PRO A 129 -4.65 5.12 -15.75
N VAL A 130 -4.83 4.55 -14.56
CA VAL A 130 -3.94 4.77 -13.41
C VAL A 130 -2.88 3.67 -13.40
N MET A 131 -1.63 4.07 -13.34
CA MET A 131 -0.45 3.22 -13.42
C MET A 131 0.23 3.09 -12.06
N ILE A 132 0.80 1.91 -11.78
CA ILE A 132 1.73 1.70 -10.67
C ILE A 132 3.08 2.33 -11.05
N GLY A 133 3.62 3.21 -10.20
CA GLY A 133 4.98 3.72 -10.31
C GLY A 133 5.98 2.91 -9.47
N PRO A 134 7.20 3.44 -9.24
CA PRO A 134 8.16 2.89 -8.30
C PRO A 134 7.57 2.65 -6.91
N VAL A 135 8.09 1.60 -6.26
CA VAL A 135 7.54 1.05 -5.02
C VAL A 135 8.67 0.81 -4.03
N LEU A 136 8.45 1.14 -2.76
CA LEU A 136 9.36 0.81 -1.66
C LEU A 136 8.70 -0.19 -0.71
N ILE A 137 9.38 -1.31 -0.47
CA ILE A 137 9.13 -2.19 0.68
C ILE A 137 10.00 -1.69 1.82
N HIS A 138 9.44 -1.55 3.02
CA HIS A 138 10.15 -1.10 4.23
C HIS A 138 9.48 -1.65 5.50
N GLN A 139 10.13 -1.50 6.66
CA GLN A 139 9.74 -2.12 7.93
C GLN A 139 9.17 -1.13 8.96
N GLN A 140 9.48 0.16 8.85
CA GLN A 140 9.07 1.22 9.77
C GLN A 140 8.32 2.34 9.03
N ARG A 141 8.11 3.47 9.69
CA ARG A 141 7.43 4.68 9.16
C ARG A 141 8.12 5.95 9.65
N THR A 142 9.46 5.93 9.76
CA THR A 142 10.24 7.13 10.13
C THR A 142 10.32 8.09 8.94
N TYR A 143 10.92 9.26 9.13
CA TYR A 143 11.31 10.12 8.02
C TYR A 143 12.23 9.36 7.04
N ASP A 144 13.22 8.65 7.56
CA ASP A 144 14.24 7.94 6.79
C ASP A 144 13.64 6.79 5.96
N SER A 145 12.77 5.97 6.58
CA SER A 145 12.09 4.87 5.86
C SER A 145 11.33 5.37 4.63
N PHE A 146 10.74 6.56 4.68
CA PHE A 146 10.04 7.15 3.53
C PHE A 146 10.97 7.90 2.58
N TYR A 147 12.04 8.53 3.08
CA TYR A 147 13.06 9.25 2.30
C TYR A 147 13.74 8.37 1.25
N MET A 148 13.91 7.07 1.54
CA MET A 148 14.51 6.12 0.60
C MET A 148 13.76 6.06 -0.75
N LEU A 149 12.44 6.22 -0.79
CA LEU A 149 11.65 6.11 -2.02
C LEU A 149 11.97 7.23 -3.05
N PRO A 150 11.77 8.53 -2.75
CA PRO A 150 12.12 9.60 -3.69
C PRO A 150 13.64 9.71 -3.87
N SER A 151 14.45 9.41 -2.85
CA SER A 151 15.91 9.40 -2.96
C SER A 151 16.39 8.36 -3.99
N PHE A 152 15.87 7.13 -3.97
CA PHE A 152 16.21 6.12 -4.97
C PHE A 152 15.59 6.39 -6.34
N MET A 153 14.41 7.03 -6.44
CA MET A 153 13.86 7.49 -7.72
C MET A 153 14.83 8.47 -8.40
N ILE A 154 15.24 9.52 -7.70
CA ILE A 154 16.19 10.52 -8.22
C ILE A 154 17.56 9.89 -8.51
N ARG A 155 18.09 9.05 -7.60
CA ARG A 155 19.38 8.37 -7.82
C ARG A 155 19.37 7.43 -9.04
N THR A 156 18.22 6.84 -9.38
CA THR A 156 18.09 5.95 -10.55
C THR A 156 17.83 6.74 -11.84
N LYS A 157 17.22 7.93 -11.75
CA LYS A 157 16.93 8.80 -12.89
C LYS A 157 16.89 10.28 -12.42
N PRO A 158 18.02 11.02 -12.50
CA PRO A 158 18.18 12.33 -11.85
C PRO A 158 17.14 13.39 -12.22
N THR A 159 16.64 13.36 -13.45
CA THR A 159 15.56 14.22 -13.97
C THR A 159 14.26 14.14 -13.17
N LEU A 160 14.05 13.07 -12.39
CA LEU A 160 12.91 12.97 -11.48
C LEU A 160 12.96 13.98 -10.31
N ASN A 161 14.05 14.73 -10.11
CA ASN A 161 14.04 15.90 -9.24
C ASN A 161 13.17 17.05 -9.78
N LYS A 162 12.79 17.02 -11.08
CA LYS A 162 11.87 17.97 -11.74
C LYS A 162 10.39 17.59 -11.62
N ILE A 163 10.01 16.63 -10.77
CA ILE A 163 8.60 16.26 -10.57
C ILE A 163 7.83 17.48 -10.05
N LEU A 164 6.77 17.87 -10.76
CA LEU A 164 6.08 19.14 -10.54
C LEU A 164 5.09 19.09 -9.37
N VAL A 165 4.39 17.96 -9.20
CA VAL A 165 3.35 17.80 -8.17
C VAL A 165 3.34 16.38 -7.61
N TYR A 166 3.25 16.26 -6.29
CA TYR A 166 2.97 14.99 -5.60
C TYR A 166 1.84 15.18 -4.57
N GLY A 167 1.14 14.09 -4.21
CA GLY A 167 0.01 14.19 -3.28
C GLY A 167 -0.20 13.00 -2.35
N THR A 168 -0.47 13.28 -1.07
CA THR A 168 -0.46 12.30 0.04
C THR A 168 -1.74 12.31 0.89
N ASP A 169 -1.82 11.44 1.91
CA ASP A 169 -2.94 11.33 2.85
C ASP A 169 -2.84 12.28 4.06
N GLY A 170 -1.67 12.91 4.23
CA GLY A 170 -1.33 13.71 5.41
C GLY A 170 -0.46 13.00 6.46
N GLU A 171 0.13 11.83 6.16
CA GLU A 171 1.21 11.28 6.96
C GLU A 171 2.42 12.22 6.95
N LEU A 172 2.77 12.78 8.12
CA LEU A 172 3.80 13.81 8.27
C LEU A 172 5.18 13.36 7.76
N ASN A 173 5.63 12.17 8.18
CA ASN A 173 6.95 11.65 7.78
C ASN A 173 7.04 11.40 6.27
N LEU A 174 5.93 10.99 5.64
CA LEU A 174 5.81 10.82 4.18
C LEU A 174 5.77 12.18 3.46
N LYS A 175 5.07 13.19 3.99
CA LYS A 175 5.11 14.56 3.45
C LYS A 175 6.55 15.09 3.46
N THR A 176 7.18 15.12 4.63
CA THR A 176 8.47 15.81 4.86
C THR A 176 9.62 15.18 4.08
N SER A 177 9.64 13.85 3.98
CA SER A 177 10.65 13.11 3.19
C SER A 177 10.52 13.29 1.69
N PHE A 178 9.30 13.44 1.17
CA PHE A 178 9.12 13.86 -0.24
C PHE A 178 9.43 15.36 -0.42
N SER A 179 9.10 16.23 0.53
CA SER A 179 9.43 17.67 0.45
C SER A 179 10.94 17.93 0.41
N SER A 180 11.76 17.14 1.11
CA SER A 180 13.22 17.31 1.13
C SER A 180 13.91 16.78 -0.14
N CYS A 181 13.36 15.73 -0.78
CA CYS A 181 13.84 15.25 -2.08
C CYS A 181 13.32 16.07 -3.27
N LEU A 182 12.12 16.64 -3.17
CA LEU A 182 11.43 17.38 -4.24
C LEU A 182 11.07 18.81 -3.78
N PRO A 183 12.05 19.68 -3.45
CA PRO A 183 11.80 20.98 -2.82
C PRO A 183 11.04 21.98 -3.70
N PHE A 184 11.03 21.77 -5.02
CA PHE A 184 10.30 22.60 -5.98
C PHE A 184 8.89 22.05 -6.33
N ALA A 185 8.55 20.85 -5.86
CA ALA A 185 7.27 20.22 -6.19
C ALA A 185 6.13 20.76 -5.32
N HIS A 186 4.98 21.05 -5.93
CA HIS A 186 3.77 21.34 -5.16
C HIS A 186 3.26 20.07 -4.46
N HIS A 187 2.90 20.22 -3.17
CA HIS A 187 2.35 19.14 -2.38
C HIS A 187 0.83 19.28 -2.22
N LEU A 188 0.07 18.28 -2.65
CA LEU A 188 -1.37 18.20 -2.46
C LEU A 188 -1.76 17.27 -1.30
N LEU A 189 -2.73 17.71 -0.48
CA LEU A 189 -3.34 16.86 0.54
C LEU A 189 -4.70 16.33 0.10
N CYS A 190 -4.95 15.05 0.34
CA CYS A 190 -6.22 14.39 -0.01
C CYS A 190 -7.39 14.97 0.79
N ASP A 191 -8.37 15.55 0.08
CA ASP A 191 -9.54 16.21 0.67
C ASP A 191 -10.32 15.28 1.60
N ILE A 192 -10.60 14.06 1.13
CA ILE A 192 -11.33 13.03 1.88
C ILE A 192 -10.63 12.71 3.21
N HIS A 193 -9.29 12.62 3.20
CA HIS A 193 -8.52 12.33 4.41
C HIS A 193 -8.44 13.53 5.36
N MET A 194 -8.31 14.76 4.87
CA MET A 194 -8.40 15.96 5.72
C MET A 194 -9.81 16.10 6.34
N LYS A 195 -10.86 15.81 5.56
CA LYS A 195 -12.27 15.89 5.97
C LYS A 195 -12.60 14.85 7.05
N ASP A 196 -12.21 13.60 6.86
CA ASP A 196 -12.34 12.57 7.91
C ASP A 196 -11.45 12.87 9.14
N ASN A 197 -10.28 13.54 8.98
CA ASN A 197 -9.43 13.98 10.10
C ASN A 197 -10.11 15.05 10.97
N ILE A 198 -10.68 16.08 10.33
CA ILE A 198 -11.43 17.16 11.00
C ILE A 198 -12.72 16.63 11.64
N ILE A 199 -13.47 15.77 10.93
CA ILE A 199 -14.64 15.07 11.49
C ILE A 199 -14.25 14.23 12.72
N SER A 200 -13.09 13.57 12.71
CA SER A 200 -12.58 12.82 13.85
C SER A 200 -12.24 13.72 15.04
N LYS A 201 -11.61 14.89 14.83
CA LYS A 201 -11.35 15.84 15.93
C LYS A 201 -12.64 16.41 16.50
N LEU A 202 -13.55 16.91 15.66
CA LEU A 202 -14.86 17.41 16.09
C LEU A 202 -15.61 16.36 16.92
N THR A 203 -15.64 15.11 16.45
CA THR A 203 -16.28 14.00 17.17
C THR A 203 -15.58 13.66 18.50
N SER A 204 -14.25 13.84 18.60
CA SER A 204 -13.52 13.70 19.87
C SER A 204 -13.75 14.85 20.86
N LEU A 205 -14.11 16.04 20.37
CA LEU A 205 -14.58 17.18 21.15
C LEU A 205 -16.10 17.12 21.41
N ASN A 206 -16.72 15.94 21.28
CA ASN A 206 -18.17 15.69 21.38
C ASN A 206 -19.06 16.41 20.34
N ILE A 207 -18.52 17.30 19.50
CA ILE A 207 -19.25 18.05 18.45
C ILE A 207 -19.77 17.07 17.38
N LYS A 208 -21.10 16.93 17.31
CA LYS A 208 -21.83 15.91 16.54
C LYS A 208 -22.97 16.54 15.72
N GLY A 209 -23.74 15.68 15.02
CA GLY A 209 -24.99 16.07 14.35
C GLY A 209 -24.85 17.21 13.33
N ALA A 210 -25.86 18.09 13.30
CA ALA A 210 -25.90 19.27 12.44
C ALA A 210 -24.79 20.28 12.78
N VAL A 211 -24.47 20.49 14.06
CA VAL A 211 -23.42 21.41 14.51
C VAL A 211 -22.07 21.05 13.88
N ARG A 212 -21.71 19.76 13.90
CA ARG A 212 -20.52 19.25 13.21
C ARG A 212 -20.54 19.48 11.70
N LYS A 213 -21.73 19.40 11.06
CA LYS A 213 -21.87 19.65 9.62
C LYS A 213 -21.57 21.11 9.27
N LEU A 214 -21.97 22.08 10.09
CA LEU A 214 -21.68 23.51 9.83
C LEU A 214 -20.17 23.79 9.70
N TYR A 215 -19.36 23.34 10.67
CA TYR A 215 -17.89 23.48 10.59
C TYR A 215 -17.32 22.82 9.32
N VAL A 216 -17.78 21.62 8.98
CA VAL A 216 -17.31 20.87 7.80
C VAL A 216 -17.71 21.56 6.49
N ASP A 217 -18.93 22.07 6.41
CA ASP A 217 -19.47 22.80 5.26
C ASP A 217 -18.78 24.16 5.04
N GLU A 218 -18.31 24.81 6.10
CA GLU A 218 -17.55 26.07 6.02
C GLU A 218 -16.09 25.85 5.62
N ILE A 219 -15.48 24.74 6.03
CA ILE A 219 -14.09 24.40 5.66
C ILE A 219 -14.02 23.84 4.22
N PHE A 220 -14.94 22.95 3.86
CA PHE A 220 -14.91 22.16 2.61
C PHE A 220 -15.97 22.56 1.58
N GLY A 221 -16.70 23.65 1.82
CA GLY A 221 -17.82 24.07 1.00
C GLY A 221 -19.06 23.20 1.22
N LYS A 222 -20.20 23.71 0.76
CA LYS A 222 -21.48 22.98 0.74
C LYS A 222 -22.15 23.12 -0.61
N GLN A 223 -22.63 22.01 -1.14
CA GLN A 223 -23.53 22.01 -2.28
C GLN A 223 -24.98 22.13 -1.78
N ILE A 224 -25.72 23.08 -2.35
CA ILE A 224 -27.16 23.26 -2.16
C ILE A 224 -27.78 23.24 -3.55
N GLN A 225 -28.50 22.16 -3.89
CA GLN A 225 -28.96 21.90 -5.26
C GLN A 225 -27.77 21.97 -6.23
N GLU A 226 -27.85 22.78 -7.29
CA GLU A 226 -26.75 22.99 -8.25
C GLU A 226 -25.71 24.03 -7.79
N ILE A 227 -25.94 24.74 -6.69
CA ILE A 227 -25.06 25.81 -6.21
C ILE A 227 -24.00 25.24 -5.25
N LEU A 228 -22.74 25.28 -5.65
CA LEU A 228 -21.60 25.06 -4.76
C LEU A 228 -21.25 26.37 -4.04
N ILE A 229 -21.44 26.40 -2.73
CA ILE A 229 -21.00 27.50 -1.86
C ILE A 229 -19.55 27.18 -1.40
N PRO A 230 -18.55 28.00 -1.76
CA PRO A 230 -17.13 27.69 -1.55
C PRO A 230 -16.72 27.74 -0.08
N GLY A 231 -15.91 26.76 0.35
CA GLY A 231 -15.35 26.69 1.70
C GLY A 231 -14.08 27.53 1.89
N LEU A 232 -13.37 27.32 3.00
CA LEU A 232 -12.00 27.81 3.20
C LEU A 232 -11.01 27.16 2.23
N THR A 233 -11.18 25.86 1.95
CA THR A 233 -10.41 25.12 0.94
C THR A 233 -10.48 25.76 -0.45
N ASP A 234 -11.57 26.43 -0.79
CA ASP A 234 -11.83 27.01 -2.11
C ASP A 234 -11.34 28.46 -2.27
N CYS A 235 -10.71 29.05 -1.26
CA CYS A 235 -10.10 30.37 -1.38
C CYS A 235 -8.95 30.38 -2.41
N ILE A 236 -8.82 31.49 -3.14
CA ILE A 236 -7.83 31.71 -4.21
C ILE A 236 -6.58 32.48 -3.74
N SER A 237 -6.51 32.88 -2.47
CA SER A 237 -5.28 33.41 -1.86
C SER A 237 -5.24 33.19 -0.34
N PRO A 238 -4.05 33.21 0.29
CA PRO A 238 -3.92 33.19 1.75
C PRO A 238 -4.69 34.32 2.44
N SER A 239 -4.62 35.54 1.91
CA SER A 239 -5.32 36.71 2.47
C SER A 239 -6.84 36.59 2.39
N GLU A 240 -7.37 35.93 1.35
CA GLU A 240 -8.81 35.63 1.28
C GLU A 240 -9.21 34.58 2.32
N PHE A 241 -8.40 33.53 2.49
CA PHE A 241 -8.59 32.49 3.50
C PHE A 241 -8.60 33.07 4.90
N ASP A 242 -7.58 33.85 5.27
CA ASP A 242 -7.41 34.37 6.63
C ASP A 242 -8.54 35.36 6.98
N ARG A 243 -8.90 36.27 6.06
CA ARG A 243 -10.08 37.16 6.18
C ARG A 243 -11.41 36.40 6.31
N LYS A 244 -11.54 35.24 5.64
CA LYS A 244 -12.76 34.41 5.69
C LYS A 244 -12.83 33.61 7.00
N LEU A 245 -11.69 33.12 7.50
CA LEU A 245 -11.57 32.44 8.78
C LEU A 245 -11.85 33.41 9.94
N GLU A 246 -11.26 34.60 9.92
CA GLU A 246 -11.49 35.68 10.91
C GLU A 246 -12.98 35.98 11.10
N LYS A 247 -13.72 36.15 9.99
CA LYS A 247 -15.17 36.37 10.02
C LYS A 247 -15.99 35.21 10.60
N MET A 248 -15.43 33.99 10.63
CA MET A 248 -16.08 32.82 11.21
C MET A 248 -15.60 32.49 12.63
N THR A 249 -14.50 33.10 13.10
CA THR A 249 -13.91 32.89 14.44
C THR A 249 -14.93 33.04 15.57
N GLY A 250 -15.68 34.15 15.63
CA GLY A 250 -16.70 34.37 16.67
C GLY A 250 -17.82 33.33 16.61
N THR A 251 -18.37 33.09 15.42
CA THR A 251 -19.39 32.07 15.19
C THR A 251 -18.90 30.66 15.53
N TRP A 252 -17.61 30.36 15.35
CA TRP A 252 -17.02 29.07 15.71
C TRP A 252 -16.86 28.90 17.23
N ILE A 253 -16.56 29.99 17.95
CA ILE A 253 -16.47 30.04 19.41
C ILE A 253 -17.85 29.83 20.04
N GLU A 254 -18.85 30.59 19.61
CA GLU A 254 -20.20 30.61 20.21
C GLU A 254 -21.03 29.35 19.91
N ARG A 255 -20.77 28.69 18.77
CA ARG A 255 -21.55 27.54 18.26
C ARG A 255 -21.50 26.28 19.14
N HIS A 256 -20.55 26.15 20.06
CA HIS A 256 -20.46 25.01 20.97
C HIS A 256 -19.58 25.34 22.19
N GLU A 257 -19.83 24.71 23.35
CA GLU A 257 -18.92 24.69 24.52
C GLU A 257 -17.48 24.23 24.22
N LYS A 258 -17.25 23.70 23.01
CA LYS A 258 -15.96 23.20 22.49
C LYS A 258 -15.54 23.87 21.18
N GLY A 259 -16.18 24.99 20.84
CA GLY A 259 -15.80 25.90 19.78
C GLY A 259 -14.37 26.42 19.92
N PRO A 260 -13.97 27.01 21.07
CA PRO A 260 -12.59 27.44 21.31
C PRO A 260 -11.55 26.32 21.17
N ASP A 261 -11.84 25.14 21.76
CA ASP A 261 -10.97 23.96 21.69
C ASP A 261 -10.80 23.43 20.25
N PHE A 262 -11.81 23.60 19.39
CA PHE A 262 -11.73 23.26 17.97
C PHE A 262 -11.03 24.34 17.15
N LEU A 263 -11.35 25.62 17.37
CA LEU A 263 -10.72 26.76 16.69
C LEU A 263 -9.20 26.76 16.91
N LYS A 264 -8.76 26.63 18.16
CA LYS A 264 -7.33 26.53 18.49
C LYS A 264 -6.67 25.38 17.73
N TYR A 265 -7.25 24.18 17.77
CA TYR A 265 -6.75 23.04 16.99
C TYR A 265 -6.70 23.31 15.48
N PHE A 266 -7.68 24.02 14.92
CA PHE A 266 -7.72 24.32 13.50
C PHE A 266 -6.62 25.33 13.12
N LEU A 267 -6.38 26.34 13.94
CA LEU A 267 -5.25 27.25 13.78
C LEU A 267 -3.92 26.49 13.90
N ASP A 268 -3.68 25.84 15.03
CA ASP A 268 -2.44 25.12 15.38
C ASP A 268 -2.05 24.01 14.36
N PHE A 269 -3.03 23.31 13.75
CA PHE A 269 -2.76 22.07 13.00
C PHE A 269 -3.46 21.95 11.63
N LYS A 270 -4.20 22.98 11.15
CA LYS A 270 -4.95 22.89 9.88
C LYS A 270 -4.87 24.11 8.98
N SER A 271 -4.88 25.32 9.51
CA SER A 271 -4.93 26.58 8.75
C SER A 271 -3.89 26.61 7.62
N ASP A 272 -2.61 26.51 7.97
CA ASP A 272 -1.53 26.62 6.99
C ASP A 272 -1.39 25.39 6.09
N LEU A 273 -1.78 24.19 6.56
CA LEU A 273 -1.84 22.99 5.71
C LEU A 273 -2.91 23.11 4.62
N ILE A 274 -4.05 23.74 4.91
CA ILE A 274 -5.10 23.95 3.92
C ILE A 274 -4.68 25.07 2.95
N LYS A 275 -4.16 26.20 3.45
CA LYS A 275 -3.61 27.29 2.62
C LYS A 275 -2.53 26.80 1.65
N SER A 276 -1.55 26.02 2.13
CA SER A 276 -0.38 25.59 1.34
C SER A 276 -0.58 24.34 0.48
N CYS A 277 -1.52 23.43 0.82
CA CYS A 277 -1.64 22.13 0.14
C CYS A 277 -3.06 21.81 -0.39
N MET A 278 -4.04 22.69 -0.24
CA MET A 278 -5.45 22.42 -0.60
C MET A 278 -6.23 23.61 -1.20
N SER A 279 -5.68 24.83 -1.17
CA SER A 279 -6.31 26.05 -1.72
C SER A 279 -6.69 25.90 -3.20
N ALA A 280 -7.67 26.68 -3.66
CA ALA A 280 -8.06 26.67 -5.07
C ALA A 280 -6.90 27.11 -5.98
N GLU A 281 -6.07 28.06 -5.52
CA GLU A 281 -4.86 28.49 -6.22
C GLU A 281 -3.89 27.32 -6.47
N ILE A 282 -3.51 26.60 -5.41
CA ILE A 282 -2.58 25.46 -5.50
C ILE A 282 -3.20 24.33 -6.33
N ARG A 283 -4.48 24.00 -6.15
CA ARG A 283 -5.16 22.99 -6.98
C ARG A 283 -5.18 23.36 -8.46
N SER A 284 -5.37 24.64 -8.80
CA SER A 284 -5.34 25.13 -10.19
C SER A 284 -3.94 25.02 -10.78
N LYS A 285 -2.91 25.46 -10.04
CA LYS A 285 -1.49 25.28 -10.42
C LYS A 285 -1.11 23.81 -10.60
N CYS A 286 -1.76 22.90 -9.87
CA CYS A 286 -1.59 21.46 -9.97
C CYS A 286 -2.47 20.76 -11.03
N GLY A 287 -3.00 21.50 -12.02
CA GLY A 287 -3.70 20.92 -13.17
C GLY A 287 -5.10 20.36 -12.89
N LEU A 288 -5.70 20.64 -11.73
CA LEU A 288 -7.04 20.12 -11.37
C LEU A 288 -8.22 20.88 -12.01
N GLY A 289 -7.94 21.72 -13.01
CA GLY A 289 -8.91 22.50 -13.78
C GLY A 289 -9.24 23.86 -13.17
N TYR A 290 -10.19 24.56 -13.79
CA TYR A 290 -10.73 25.83 -13.31
C TYR A 290 -12.26 25.86 -13.58
N PRO A 291 -13.13 25.93 -12.54
CA PRO A 291 -12.80 25.85 -11.12
C PRO A 291 -12.15 24.49 -10.75
N PRO A 292 -11.18 24.47 -9.81
CA PRO A 292 -10.33 23.32 -9.55
C PRO A 292 -11.03 22.21 -8.75
N LYS A 293 -11.04 20.98 -9.27
CA LYS A 293 -11.57 19.80 -8.55
C LYS A 293 -10.72 19.49 -7.30
N PRO A 294 -11.29 19.07 -6.16
CA PRO A 294 -10.52 18.65 -4.98
C PRO A 294 -9.59 17.46 -5.27
N TYR A 295 -8.37 17.47 -4.73
CA TYR A 295 -7.45 16.34 -4.85
C TYR A 295 -7.90 15.15 -3.98
N THR A 296 -7.85 13.94 -4.54
CA THR A 296 -8.22 12.71 -3.82
C THR A 296 -7.34 11.52 -4.21
N GLN A 297 -6.93 10.73 -3.22
CA GLN A 297 -6.16 9.48 -3.41
C GLN A 297 -7.04 8.30 -3.89
N ASN A 298 -8.18 8.55 -4.55
CA ASN A 298 -9.01 7.50 -5.15
C ASN A 298 -8.20 6.62 -6.14
N ALA A 299 -7.17 7.19 -6.78
CA ALA A 299 -6.20 6.49 -7.62
C ALA A 299 -5.37 5.47 -6.81
N ASN A 300 -4.67 5.92 -5.76
CA ASN A 300 -3.92 5.06 -4.85
C ASN A 300 -4.79 3.98 -4.18
N GLU A 301 -5.99 4.34 -3.70
CA GLU A 301 -6.95 3.38 -3.13
C GLU A 301 -7.38 2.29 -4.12
N CYS A 302 -7.50 2.64 -5.41
CA CYS A 302 -7.81 1.70 -6.48
C CYS A 302 -6.63 0.75 -6.73
N ILE A 303 -5.42 1.29 -6.90
CA ILE A 303 -4.19 0.50 -7.11
C ILE A 303 -3.91 -0.42 -5.92
N ASN A 304 -4.01 0.09 -4.69
CA ASN A 304 -3.92 -0.70 -3.46
C ASN A 304 -4.86 -1.91 -3.45
N ARG A 305 -6.07 -1.72 -3.98
CA ARG A 305 -7.08 -2.78 -4.07
C ARG A 305 -6.72 -3.80 -5.15
N VAL A 306 -6.26 -3.36 -6.31
CA VAL A 306 -5.75 -4.24 -7.39
C VAL A 306 -4.59 -5.09 -6.87
N VAL A 307 -3.56 -4.46 -6.31
CA VAL A 307 -2.41 -5.14 -5.70
C VAL A 307 -2.88 -6.17 -4.67
N LYS A 308 -3.70 -5.79 -3.70
CA LYS A 308 -4.20 -6.72 -2.67
C LYS A 308 -5.09 -7.85 -3.21
N SER A 309 -5.88 -7.59 -4.26
CA SER A 309 -6.68 -8.63 -4.91
C SER A 309 -5.82 -9.66 -5.63
N ASN A 310 -4.72 -9.25 -6.26
CA ASN A 310 -3.75 -10.15 -6.90
C ASN A 310 -3.00 -11.04 -5.90
N LEU A 311 -3.01 -10.69 -4.60
CA LEU A 311 -2.47 -11.49 -3.49
C LEU A 311 -3.57 -12.30 -2.75
N ASN A 312 -4.78 -12.39 -3.29
CA ASN A 312 -5.96 -12.99 -2.62
C ASN A 312 -6.26 -12.40 -1.22
N CYS A 313 -5.82 -11.16 -0.94
CA CYS A 313 -5.79 -10.54 0.39
C CYS A 313 -5.06 -11.34 1.49
N GLN A 314 -4.18 -12.29 1.12
CA GLN A 314 -3.37 -13.06 2.05
C GLN A 314 -2.06 -12.33 2.40
N LYS A 315 -1.46 -12.68 3.54
CA LYS A 315 -0.09 -12.26 3.85
C LYS A 315 0.90 -12.98 2.93
N GLN A 316 1.93 -12.26 2.49
CA GLN A 316 2.98 -12.76 1.61
C GLN A 316 4.36 -12.52 2.22
N THR A 317 5.36 -13.27 1.76
CA THR A 317 6.77 -12.90 1.91
C THR A 317 7.16 -11.77 0.94
N VAL A 318 8.30 -11.14 1.16
CA VAL A 318 8.89 -10.14 0.24
C VAL A 318 9.15 -10.74 -1.15
N PRO A 319 9.80 -11.91 -1.32
CA PRO A 319 9.91 -12.60 -2.60
C PRO A 319 8.58 -12.84 -3.32
N GLU A 320 7.56 -13.36 -2.60
CA GLU A 320 6.23 -13.62 -3.17
C GLU A 320 5.55 -12.33 -3.62
N PHE A 321 5.63 -11.28 -2.80
CA PHE A 321 5.08 -9.97 -3.12
C PHE A 321 5.76 -9.33 -4.34
N ILE A 322 7.09 -9.35 -4.43
CA ILE A 322 7.85 -8.82 -5.58
C ILE A 322 7.42 -9.54 -6.87
N LYS A 323 7.35 -10.88 -6.86
CA LYS A 323 6.91 -11.68 -8.01
C LYS A 323 5.50 -11.32 -8.47
N ALA A 324 4.57 -11.12 -7.53
CA ALA A 324 3.18 -10.75 -7.84
C ALA A 324 3.02 -9.28 -8.30
N LEU A 325 3.79 -8.35 -7.71
CA LEU A 325 3.81 -6.95 -8.09
C LEU A 325 4.39 -6.76 -9.50
N LYS A 326 5.52 -7.40 -9.80
CA LYS A 326 6.15 -7.39 -11.14
C LYS A 326 5.17 -7.90 -12.21
N ARG A 327 4.48 -9.02 -11.94
CA ARG A 327 3.42 -9.55 -12.82
C ARG A 327 2.24 -8.58 -12.99
N THR A 328 1.94 -7.77 -11.97
CA THR A 328 0.88 -6.75 -12.06
C THR A 328 1.30 -5.57 -12.95
N ILE A 329 2.55 -5.09 -12.82
CA ILE A 329 3.10 -4.00 -13.64
C ILE A 329 3.21 -4.41 -15.11
N LEU A 330 3.79 -5.58 -15.39
CA LEU A 330 3.90 -6.12 -16.76
C LEU A 330 2.53 -6.32 -17.44
N ARG A 331 1.46 -6.58 -16.67
CA ARG A 331 0.08 -6.57 -17.19
C ARG A 331 -0.39 -5.17 -17.57
N GLN A 332 -0.06 -4.13 -16.81
CA GLN A 332 -0.39 -2.75 -17.22
C GLN A 332 0.37 -2.34 -18.49
N GLU A 333 1.63 -2.71 -18.63
CA GLU A 333 2.41 -2.50 -19.87
C GLU A 333 1.83 -3.30 -21.05
N THR A 334 1.19 -4.45 -20.78
CA THR A 334 0.45 -5.23 -21.79
C THR A 334 -0.86 -4.54 -22.18
N GLU A 335 -1.61 -3.99 -21.23
CA GLU A 335 -2.83 -3.20 -21.52
C GLU A 335 -2.53 -1.96 -22.38
N ILE A 336 -1.38 -1.29 -22.19
CA ILE A 336 -0.96 -0.20 -23.09
C ILE A 336 -0.77 -0.73 -24.52
N LYS A 337 -0.11 -1.88 -24.69
CA LYS A 337 0.09 -2.50 -26.02
C LYS A 337 -1.23 -2.93 -26.67
N LEU A 338 -2.18 -3.45 -25.89
CA LEU A 338 -3.54 -3.76 -26.34
C LEU A 338 -4.35 -2.50 -26.67
N ALA A 339 -4.12 -1.38 -25.98
CA ALA A 339 -4.76 -0.09 -26.32
C ALA A 339 -4.29 0.44 -27.68
N LEU A 340 -2.99 0.28 -28.02
CA LEU A 340 -2.43 0.65 -29.33
C LEU A 340 -2.96 -0.19 -30.50
N THR A 341 -3.46 -1.40 -30.23
CA THR A 341 -4.09 -2.28 -31.23
C THR A 341 -5.63 -2.27 -31.20
N GLY A 342 -6.23 -1.42 -30.36
CA GLY A 342 -7.68 -1.32 -30.20
C GLY A 342 -8.33 -2.44 -29.38
N GLN A 343 -7.55 -3.34 -28.77
CA GLN A 343 -8.02 -4.53 -28.04
C GLN A 343 -8.27 -4.33 -26.53
N SER A 344 -7.81 -3.23 -25.94
CA SER A 344 -8.07 -2.90 -24.51
C SER A 344 -9.39 -2.14 -24.29
N ASP A 345 -9.80 -1.95 -23.04
CA ASP A 345 -10.81 -0.95 -22.61
C ASP A 345 -10.33 0.51 -22.86
N PHE A 346 -9.03 0.68 -23.05
CA PHE A 346 -8.36 1.95 -23.35
C PHE A 346 -8.04 2.10 -24.84
N LYS A 347 -7.84 3.34 -25.27
CA LYS A 347 -7.32 3.75 -26.58
C LYS A 347 -6.47 5.02 -26.43
N PRO A 348 -5.58 5.35 -27.37
CA PRO A 348 -5.05 6.71 -27.50
C PRO A 348 -6.14 7.78 -27.55
N LYS A 349 -5.84 8.96 -26.97
CA LYS A 349 -6.65 10.16 -27.16
C LYS A 349 -6.54 10.65 -28.60
N SER A 350 -7.50 11.48 -29.04
CA SER A 350 -7.60 12.08 -30.39
C SER A 350 -6.26 12.51 -30.99
N GLU A 351 -5.50 13.29 -30.22
CA GLU A 351 -4.22 13.89 -30.54
C GLU A 351 -3.05 12.89 -30.67
N TYR A 352 -3.23 11.66 -30.16
CA TYR A 352 -2.27 10.54 -30.20
C TYR A 352 -2.71 9.37 -31.11
N SER A 353 -3.86 9.48 -31.79
CA SER A 353 -4.40 8.45 -32.71
C SER A 353 -3.40 7.96 -33.77
N TYR A 354 -2.45 8.80 -34.20
CA TYR A 354 -1.34 8.46 -35.11
C TYR A 354 -0.32 7.43 -34.55
N LEU A 355 -0.53 6.96 -33.32
CA LEU A 355 0.22 5.89 -32.67
C LEU A 355 -0.54 4.56 -32.65
N GLU A 356 -1.82 4.53 -33.02
CA GLU A 356 -2.60 3.31 -33.19
C GLU A 356 -2.10 2.48 -34.39
N VAL A 357 -2.22 1.15 -34.28
CA VAL A 357 -1.89 0.19 -35.32
C VAL A 357 -3.01 -0.82 -35.43
N THR A 358 -3.69 -0.84 -36.58
CA THR A 358 -4.78 -1.79 -36.88
C THR A 358 -4.34 -3.24 -36.63
N GLU A 359 -5.22 -4.04 -36.03
CA GLU A 359 -4.97 -5.43 -35.64
C GLU A 359 -4.33 -6.28 -36.76
N ASP A 360 -4.87 -6.27 -37.96
CA ASP A 360 -4.33 -7.00 -39.12
C ASP A 360 -2.89 -6.60 -39.47
N ARG A 361 -2.55 -5.32 -39.26
CA ARG A 361 -1.20 -4.81 -39.51
C ARG A 361 -0.27 -5.23 -38.37
N TYR A 362 -0.73 -5.15 -37.12
CA TYR A 362 0.05 -5.56 -35.97
C TYR A 362 0.36 -7.06 -36.00
N PHE A 363 -0.60 -7.94 -36.32
CA PHE A 363 -0.31 -9.38 -36.37
C PHE A 363 0.68 -9.75 -37.48
N ARG A 364 0.65 -9.06 -38.63
CA ARG A 364 1.63 -9.21 -39.72
C ARG A 364 3.03 -8.66 -39.41
N MET A 365 3.24 -7.93 -38.31
CA MET A 365 4.57 -7.44 -37.92
C MET A 365 5.46 -8.51 -37.31
N ASP A 366 6.77 -8.43 -37.56
CA ASP A 366 7.77 -9.19 -36.79
C ASP A 366 7.94 -8.64 -35.35
N LEU A 367 8.76 -9.31 -34.53
CA LEU A 367 8.99 -8.91 -33.13
C LEU A 367 9.65 -7.52 -33.00
N LYS A 368 10.63 -7.19 -33.85
CA LYS A 368 11.34 -5.90 -33.84
C LYS A 368 10.41 -4.77 -34.28
N GLN A 369 9.54 -5.04 -35.25
CA GLN A 369 8.48 -4.11 -35.68
C GLN A 369 7.46 -3.86 -34.55
N LYS A 370 7.03 -4.90 -33.83
CA LYS A 370 6.14 -4.80 -32.65
C LYS A 370 6.79 -4.00 -31.51
N GLU A 371 8.07 -4.23 -31.25
CA GLU A 371 8.85 -3.41 -30.31
C GLU A 371 8.97 -1.95 -30.76
N HIS A 372 9.19 -1.70 -32.06
CA HIS A 372 9.29 -0.35 -32.60
C HIS A 372 7.97 0.43 -32.46
N VAL A 373 6.81 -0.21 -32.63
CA VAL A 373 5.50 0.43 -32.33
C VAL A 373 5.42 0.88 -30.87
N PHE A 374 5.84 0.04 -29.92
CA PHE A 374 5.81 0.40 -28.51
C PHE A 374 6.83 1.50 -28.16
N LYS A 375 8.06 1.42 -28.69
CA LYS A 375 9.09 2.47 -28.55
C LYS A 375 8.63 3.81 -29.16
N LYS A 376 7.94 3.80 -30.30
CA LYS A 376 7.33 4.99 -30.90
C LYS A 376 6.31 5.63 -29.95
N PHE A 377 5.50 4.84 -29.24
CA PHE A 377 4.57 5.38 -28.23
C PHE A 377 5.30 5.91 -26.98
N GLN A 378 6.28 5.17 -26.46
CA GLN A 378 7.09 5.61 -25.30
C GLN A 378 7.81 6.93 -25.57
N ASN A 379 8.33 7.11 -26.79
CA ASN A 379 9.10 8.29 -27.20
C ASN A 379 8.25 9.39 -27.87
N ALA A 380 6.94 9.18 -28.09
CA ALA A 380 6.09 10.22 -28.67
C ALA A 380 5.77 11.30 -27.63
N ASN A 381 6.07 12.55 -27.94
CA ASN A 381 6.01 13.67 -27.01
C ASN A 381 4.60 13.96 -26.50
N LEU A 382 4.52 14.57 -25.31
CA LEU A 382 3.25 15.03 -24.76
C LEU A 382 2.78 16.28 -25.47
N LYS A 383 1.73 16.13 -26.27
CA LYS A 383 1.08 17.24 -26.94
C LYS A 383 0.43 18.17 -25.92
N SER A 384 0.72 19.44 -26.16
CA SER A 384 0.36 20.62 -25.41
C SER A 384 -0.98 21.21 -25.83
N ARG A 385 -1.44 22.23 -25.10
CA ARG A 385 -2.18 23.33 -25.71
C ARG A 385 -1.17 24.39 -26.18
N HIS A 386 -0.48 24.06 -27.28
CA HIS A 386 0.61 24.79 -27.97
C HIS A 386 2.07 24.54 -27.47
N HIS A 387 2.92 24.07 -28.41
CA HIS A 387 4.40 24.14 -28.64
C HIS A 387 5.37 24.55 -27.51
N GLU A 388 6.64 24.09 -27.40
CA GLU A 388 7.39 22.90 -27.89
C GLU A 388 8.75 22.81 -27.11
N GLU A 389 9.74 22.01 -27.51
CA GLU A 389 10.81 21.43 -26.63
C GLU A 389 12.28 21.73 -27.02
N ASP A 390 13.27 21.40 -26.17
CA ASP A 390 14.58 20.78 -26.56
C ASP A 390 15.35 20.13 -25.35
N GLU A 391 16.45 19.37 -25.59
CA GLU A 391 17.09 18.38 -24.67
C GLU A 391 18.60 18.56 -24.30
N GLY A 392 19.08 17.75 -23.32
CA GLY A 392 20.51 17.46 -22.99
C GLY A 392 20.82 17.30 -21.48
N MET A 393 21.90 16.66 -20.98
CA MET A 393 22.84 15.63 -21.52
C MET A 393 23.61 14.93 -20.33
N PHE A 394 24.71 14.18 -20.55
CA PHE A 394 25.46 13.37 -19.55
C PHE A 394 27.00 13.34 -19.75
N ILE A 395 27.78 12.92 -18.73
CA ILE A 395 28.98 12.02 -18.81
C ILE A 395 29.57 11.68 -17.40
N ASP A 396 30.32 10.55 -17.32
CA ASP A 396 30.69 9.71 -16.16
C ASP A 396 32.14 9.14 -16.37
N ASP A 397 32.97 8.56 -15.47
CA ASP A 397 33.13 8.36 -14.00
C ASP A 397 34.58 7.77 -13.73
N THR A 398 35.23 7.88 -12.55
CA THR A 398 36.58 7.26 -12.29
C THR A 398 36.95 6.85 -10.83
N ASP A 399 38.02 6.02 -10.69
CA ASP A 399 38.29 5.05 -9.59
C ASP A 399 39.77 5.04 -9.12
N HIS A 400 40.09 4.48 -7.93
CA HIS A 400 41.48 4.26 -7.44
C HIS A 400 41.63 3.13 -6.38
N SER A 401 42.81 2.47 -6.35
CA SER A 401 43.02 1.15 -5.71
C SER A 401 44.25 1.04 -4.78
N GLY A 402 44.19 0.12 -3.79
CA GLY A 402 45.34 -0.38 -3.00
C GLY A 402 45.06 -1.79 -2.44
N ALA A 403 46.09 -2.64 -2.28
CA ALA A 403 45.93 -4.10 -2.17
C ALA A 403 46.45 -4.75 -0.85
N LEU A 404 46.07 -6.02 -0.64
CA LEU A 404 46.51 -6.91 0.45
C LEU A 404 47.26 -8.14 -0.13
N THR A 405 48.01 -8.84 0.73
CA THR A 405 48.79 -10.06 0.41
C THR A 405 47.94 -11.18 -0.19
N VAL A 406 46.65 -11.27 0.20
CA VAL A 406 45.64 -12.06 -0.50
C VAL A 406 44.56 -11.11 -1.01
N THR A 407 44.25 -11.16 -2.31
CA THR A 407 43.14 -10.40 -2.90
C THR A 407 41.78 -11.06 -2.64
N ALA A 408 40.68 -10.32 -2.79
CA ALA A 408 39.34 -10.91 -2.65
C ALA A 408 39.14 -12.11 -3.60
N ASP A 409 39.59 -11.99 -4.84
CA ASP A 409 39.61 -13.03 -5.88
C ASP A 409 40.52 -14.21 -5.48
N GLY A 410 41.79 -13.91 -5.15
CA GLY A 410 42.79 -14.90 -4.76
C GLY A 410 42.44 -15.65 -3.47
N SER A 411 41.61 -15.07 -2.61
CA SER A 411 41.07 -15.74 -1.43
C SER A 411 40.25 -16.98 -1.80
N GLY A 412 39.59 -17.01 -2.95
CA GLY A 412 38.70 -18.09 -3.40
C GLY A 412 37.63 -18.47 -2.39
N ILE A 413 37.10 -17.50 -1.64
CA ILE A 413 36.00 -17.68 -0.68
C ILE A 413 34.66 -17.54 -1.43
N THR A 414 33.88 -18.62 -1.50
CA THR A 414 32.57 -18.65 -2.17
C THR A 414 31.37 -18.51 -1.21
N SER A 415 31.60 -18.58 0.10
CA SER A 415 30.56 -18.48 1.14
C SER A 415 30.13 -17.05 1.49
N VAL A 416 30.71 -16.04 0.83
CA VAL A 416 30.38 -14.63 0.95
C VAL A 416 30.23 -14.05 -0.47
N PRO A 417 29.16 -13.30 -0.79
CA PRO A 417 28.98 -12.73 -2.13
C PRO A 417 30.16 -11.85 -2.54
N PHE A 418 30.69 -12.05 -3.75
CA PHE A 418 31.96 -11.45 -4.17
C PHE A 418 32.06 -9.91 -4.00
N PRO A 419 31.04 -9.08 -4.34
CA PRO A 419 31.12 -7.64 -4.09
C PRO A 419 31.20 -7.26 -2.60
N ILE A 420 30.60 -8.08 -1.72
CA ILE A 420 30.70 -7.92 -0.27
C ILE A 420 32.07 -8.34 0.23
N LEU A 421 32.64 -9.40 -0.34
CA LEU A 421 34.00 -9.87 -0.06
C LEU A 421 35.03 -8.81 -0.49
N LYS A 422 34.91 -8.25 -1.71
CA LYS A 422 35.77 -7.18 -2.23
C LYS A 422 35.81 -5.98 -1.28
N GLY A 423 34.64 -5.44 -0.91
CA GLY A 423 34.53 -4.34 0.05
C GLY A 423 34.97 -4.66 1.49
N ILE A 424 35.07 -5.94 1.87
CA ILE A 424 35.66 -6.37 3.15
C ILE A 424 37.20 -6.37 3.07
N PHE A 425 37.77 -6.82 1.94
CA PHE A 425 39.23 -6.81 1.70
C PHE A 425 39.77 -5.39 1.46
N GLU A 426 39.12 -4.58 0.64
CA GLU A 426 39.50 -3.16 0.39
C GLU A 426 39.57 -2.38 1.71
N LYS A 427 38.58 -2.58 2.58
CA LYS A 427 38.51 -1.94 3.89
C LYS A 427 39.52 -2.51 4.90
N ALA A 428 39.87 -3.79 4.79
CA ALA A 428 40.96 -4.38 5.57
C ALA A 428 42.33 -3.83 5.10
N ALA A 429 42.50 -3.54 3.80
CA ALA A 429 43.68 -2.86 3.29
C ALA A 429 43.81 -1.46 3.92
N THR A 430 42.73 -0.68 3.97
CA THR A 430 42.72 0.65 4.62
C THR A 430 43.15 0.56 6.09
N LEU A 431 42.56 -0.36 6.86
CA LEU A 431 42.86 -0.55 8.29
C LEU A 431 44.27 -1.09 8.56
N TYR A 432 44.85 -1.87 7.64
CA TYR A 432 46.20 -2.43 7.78
C TYR A 432 47.29 -1.37 7.53
N HIS A 433 47.10 -0.49 6.55
CA HIS A 433 48.10 0.55 6.21
C HIS A 433 48.09 1.75 7.18
N SER A 434 47.05 1.88 8.01
CA SER A 434 46.92 2.93 9.02
C SER A 434 47.55 2.49 10.35
N GLN A 435 48.76 2.97 10.65
CA GLN A 435 49.53 2.58 11.85
C GLN A 435 48.85 2.91 13.19
N SER A 436 47.82 3.76 13.21
CA SER A 436 47.03 4.08 14.39
C SER A 436 45.79 3.19 14.60
N ASP A 437 45.38 2.40 13.61
CA ASP A 437 44.09 1.69 13.62
C ASP A 437 44.15 0.26 14.20
N ILE A 438 45.33 -0.28 14.49
CA ILE A 438 45.53 -1.60 15.11
C ILE A 438 46.40 -1.46 16.37
N VAL A 439 45.81 -1.68 17.54
CA VAL A 439 46.48 -1.52 18.85
C VAL A 439 46.51 -2.86 19.61
N SER A 440 47.69 -3.32 20.00
CA SER A 440 47.86 -4.53 20.81
C SER A 440 47.23 -4.37 22.20
N PHE A 441 46.53 -5.39 22.68
CA PHE A 441 45.91 -5.40 24.00
C PHE A 441 46.98 -5.34 25.11
N PRO A 442 46.86 -4.45 26.12
CA PRO A 442 47.84 -4.31 27.19
C PRO A 442 47.77 -5.48 28.18
N GLY A 443 48.64 -6.48 28.00
CA GLY A 443 48.83 -7.60 28.92
C GLY A 443 49.36 -8.86 28.22
N LYS A 444 50.11 -9.71 28.93
CA LYS A 444 50.55 -11.00 28.37
C LYS A 444 49.34 -11.90 28.11
N PRO A 445 49.21 -12.54 26.93
CA PRO A 445 48.08 -13.43 26.64
C PRO A 445 48.13 -14.67 27.56
N GLY A 446 47.19 -14.76 28.49
CA GLY A 446 47.16 -15.77 29.57
C GLY A 446 46.83 -17.21 29.14
N ALA A 447 47.05 -17.59 27.88
CA ALA A 447 46.87 -18.96 27.40
C ALA A 447 47.83 -19.24 26.23
N ALA A 448 48.55 -20.36 26.29
CA ALA A 448 49.60 -20.75 25.32
C ALA A 448 49.13 -20.91 23.86
N ASN A 449 47.82 -20.84 23.60
CA ASN A 449 47.22 -21.00 22.28
C ASN A 449 46.90 -19.66 21.57
N ILE A 450 47.11 -18.51 22.22
CA ILE A 450 46.77 -17.18 21.70
C ILE A 450 48.05 -16.45 21.26
N ILE A 451 48.11 -16.03 20.00
CA ILE A 451 49.21 -15.19 19.46
C ILE A 451 49.05 -13.74 19.91
N GLY A 452 47.83 -13.21 19.83
CA GLY A 452 47.57 -11.82 20.16
C GLY A 452 46.10 -11.50 20.35
N LYS A 453 45.86 -10.36 21.00
CA LYS A 453 44.58 -9.67 21.03
C LYS A 453 44.82 -8.24 20.59
N TYR A 454 43.97 -7.74 19.70
CA TYR A 454 44.10 -6.42 19.07
C TYR A 454 42.77 -5.68 19.19
N PHE A 455 42.83 -4.42 19.60
CA PHE A 455 41.76 -3.46 19.36
C PHE A 455 41.95 -2.87 17.97
N ILE A 456 40.91 -2.90 17.15
CA ILE A 456 40.90 -2.34 15.79
C ILE A 456 39.78 -1.32 15.70
N THR A 457 40.07 -0.12 15.18
CA THR A 457 39.13 0.99 15.16
C THR A 457 37.87 0.66 14.35
N SER A 458 36.70 1.10 14.86
CA SER A 458 35.43 0.86 14.18
C SER A 458 35.07 2.03 13.28
N SER A 459 35.05 1.76 11.98
CA SER A 459 34.66 2.73 10.92
C SER A 459 33.26 3.35 11.03
N THR A 460 32.43 2.90 11.97
CA THR A 460 31.08 3.43 12.23
C THR A 460 30.98 4.18 13.57
N ASP A 461 31.95 3.99 14.47
CA ASP A 461 32.01 4.66 15.77
C ASP A 461 33.45 4.54 16.32
N ALA A 462 34.26 5.59 16.14
CA ALA A 462 35.66 5.58 16.58
C ALA A 462 35.83 5.41 18.10
N ALA A 463 34.80 5.70 18.91
CA ALA A 463 34.82 5.49 20.36
C ALA A 463 34.56 4.02 20.78
N LYS A 464 34.27 3.12 19.82
CA LYS A 464 33.98 1.69 20.08
C LYS A 464 34.82 0.77 19.18
N PRO A 465 36.14 0.64 19.45
CA PRO A 465 36.99 -0.30 18.71
C PRO A 465 36.56 -1.75 18.96
N HIS A 466 36.78 -2.59 17.96
CA HIS A 466 36.49 -4.03 17.99
C HIS A 466 37.67 -4.83 18.53
N LEU A 467 37.37 -5.85 19.34
CA LEU A 467 38.38 -6.75 19.92
C LEU A 467 38.52 -8.00 19.03
N VAL A 468 39.71 -8.19 18.47
CA VAL A 468 40.06 -9.36 17.66
C VAL A 468 41.09 -10.21 18.38
N THR A 469 40.84 -11.53 18.46
CA THR A 469 41.76 -12.52 19.02
C THR A 469 42.30 -13.42 17.89
N VAL A 470 43.62 -13.68 17.90
CA VAL A 470 44.33 -14.48 16.89
C VAL A 470 44.97 -15.71 17.56
N LEU A 471 44.77 -16.90 16.99
CA LEU A 471 45.33 -18.18 17.45
C LEU A 471 46.38 -18.72 16.48
N TYR A 472 47.35 -19.50 16.97
CA TYR A 472 48.43 -20.09 16.15
C TYR A 472 47.93 -21.03 15.04
N THR A 473 46.72 -21.56 15.18
CA THR A 473 46.04 -22.40 14.17
C THR A 473 45.60 -21.64 12.93
N GLY A 474 45.76 -20.30 12.89
CA GLY A 474 45.20 -19.42 11.87
C GLY A 474 43.74 -19.06 12.14
N GLN A 475 43.11 -19.59 13.20
CA GLN A 475 41.79 -19.14 13.62
C GLN A 475 41.87 -17.71 14.19
N VAL A 476 41.08 -16.81 13.62
CA VAL A 476 40.87 -15.44 14.10
C VAL A 476 39.42 -15.29 14.50
N THR A 477 39.15 -14.52 15.56
CA THR A 477 37.78 -14.21 16.02
C THR A 477 37.65 -12.76 16.45
N CYS A 478 36.75 -12.01 15.82
CA CYS A 478 36.32 -10.69 16.27
C CYS A 478 35.19 -10.81 17.33
N ASP A 479 34.85 -9.72 18.02
CA ASP A 479 33.74 -9.68 18.97
C ASP A 479 32.34 -9.78 18.32
N SER A 480 31.35 -10.09 19.15
CA SER A 480 29.93 -10.22 18.77
C SER A 480 29.23 -8.90 18.43
N ASN A 481 29.86 -7.76 18.72
CA ASN A 481 29.30 -6.44 18.41
C ASN A 481 29.70 -5.97 17.00
N CYS A 482 30.67 -6.63 16.35
CA CYS A 482 31.04 -6.40 14.96
C CYS A 482 30.00 -6.99 13.99
N PRO A 483 29.20 -6.19 13.25
CA PRO A 483 28.08 -6.72 12.49
C PRO A 483 28.52 -7.66 11.36
N ARG A 484 29.62 -7.32 10.67
CA ARG A 484 30.21 -8.16 9.61
C ARG A 484 30.70 -9.51 10.15
N TRP A 485 31.29 -9.51 11.35
CA TRP A 485 31.72 -10.74 12.01
C TRP A 485 30.53 -11.62 12.38
N GLU A 486 29.46 -11.05 12.93
CA GLU A 486 28.30 -11.86 13.31
C GLU A 486 27.54 -12.41 12.09
N MET A 487 27.44 -11.62 11.00
CA MET A 487 26.87 -12.06 9.72
C MET A 487 27.64 -13.23 9.07
N TYR A 488 28.96 -13.05 8.85
CA TYR A 488 29.73 -13.91 7.94
C TYR A 488 30.83 -14.71 8.63
N LYS A 489 31.15 -14.44 9.90
CA LYS A 489 32.34 -14.94 10.63
C LYS A 489 33.66 -14.61 9.90
N VAL A 490 33.63 -13.49 9.16
CA VAL A 490 34.77 -12.78 8.57
C VAL A 490 34.41 -11.29 8.46
N CYS A 491 35.33 -10.42 8.81
CA CYS A 491 35.17 -8.96 8.72
C CYS A 491 36.50 -8.28 8.38
N SER A 492 36.46 -6.98 8.08
CA SER A 492 37.67 -6.21 7.78
C SER A 492 38.67 -6.23 8.95
N HIS A 493 38.18 -6.19 10.19
CA HIS A 493 39.03 -6.28 11.39
C HIS A 493 39.69 -7.66 11.53
N SER A 494 38.99 -8.77 11.23
CA SER A 494 39.59 -10.10 11.30
C SER A 494 40.62 -10.34 10.20
N ILE A 495 40.44 -9.76 9.02
CA ILE A 495 41.43 -9.82 7.93
C ILE A 495 42.65 -8.95 8.27
N ALA A 496 42.46 -7.70 8.68
CA ALA A 496 43.56 -6.82 9.06
C ALA A 496 44.40 -7.39 10.24
N ALA A 497 43.76 -8.01 11.23
CA ALA A 497 44.46 -8.74 12.30
C ALA A 497 45.20 -9.99 11.79
N ALA A 498 44.60 -10.76 10.86
CA ALA A 498 45.25 -11.93 10.29
C ALA A 498 46.49 -11.54 9.45
N GLU A 499 46.42 -10.45 8.70
CA GLU A 499 47.53 -9.90 7.93
C GLU A 499 48.64 -9.36 8.86
N HIS A 500 48.28 -8.55 9.87
CA HIS A 500 49.21 -8.05 10.89
C HIS A 500 49.94 -9.17 11.67
N CYS A 501 49.38 -10.38 11.72
CA CYS A 501 50.02 -11.56 12.30
C CYS A 501 50.74 -12.48 11.28
N ASN A 502 50.77 -12.15 9.98
CA ASN A 502 51.26 -13.02 8.89
C ASN A 502 50.54 -14.39 8.84
N LEU A 503 49.21 -14.38 9.00
CA LEU A 503 48.35 -15.58 9.08
C LEU A 503 47.14 -15.55 8.13
N LEU A 504 46.99 -14.56 7.24
CA LEU A 504 45.79 -14.42 6.40
C LEU A 504 45.50 -15.68 5.57
N GLU A 505 46.51 -16.29 4.94
CA GLU A 505 46.33 -17.55 4.19
C GLU A 505 45.76 -18.69 5.07
N LYS A 506 46.27 -18.84 6.30
CA LYS A 506 45.81 -19.88 7.23
C LYS A 506 44.40 -19.58 7.73
N PHE A 507 44.06 -18.32 7.96
CA PHE A 507 42.70 -17.88 8.26
C PHE A 507 41.73 -18.17 7.12
N VAL A 508 42.08 -17.82 5.88
CA VAL A 508 41.29 -18.14 4.67
C VAL A 508 41.10 -19.65 4.51
N LYS A 509 42.16 -20.44 4.69
CA LYS A 509 42.11 -21.92 4.62
C LYS A 509 41.22 -22.52 5.72
N TRP A 510 41.29 -22.01 6.96
CA TRP A 510 40.42 -22.40 8.07
C TRP A 510 38.95 -22.03 7.77
N PHE A 511 38.69 -20.81 7.31
CA PHE A 511 37.36 -20.28 7.05
C PHE A 511 36.58 -21.12 6.03
N LYS A 512 37.23 -21.54 4.94
CA LYS A 512 36.63 -22.42 3.90
C LYS A 512 36.12 -23.77 4.42
N THR A 513 36.57 -24.23 5.59
CA THR A 513 36.09 -25.50 6.18
C THR A 513 34.77 -25.38 6.94
N LYS A 514 34.17 -24.18 7.03
CA LYS A 514 32.94 -23.93 7.80
C LYS A 514 31.71 -23.83 6.91
N THR A 515 30.77 -24.77 7.09
CA THR A 515 29.42 -24.68 6.52
C THR A 515 28.60 -23.65 7.32
N ILE A 516 28.44 -22.43 6.78
CA ILE A 516 27.70 -21.34 7.44
C ILE A 516 26.27 -21.27 6.89
N SER A 517 25.28 -21.41 7.77
CA SER A 517 23.88 -21.09 7.43
C SER A 517 23.59 -19.62 7.76
N LEU A 518 23.59 -18.77 6.74
CA LEU A 518 23.25 -17.34 6.87
C LEU A 518 21.78 -17.17 7.30
N ASN A 519 21.53 -16.26 8.25
CA ASN A 519 20.20 -15.90 8.75
C ASN A 519 20.02 -14.38 8.70
N LEU A 520 20.01 -13.85 7.47
CA LEU A 520 19.87 -12.43 7.16
C LEU A 520 18.52 -11.88 7.62
N THR A 521 17.45 -12.68 7.49
CA THR A 521 16.12 -12.36 7.99
C THR A 521 16.12 -12.22 9.51
N GLY A 522 16.85 -13.06 10.25
CA GLY A 522 17.03 -12.91 11.69
C GLY A 522 17.67 -11.58 12.07
N LEU A 523 18.74 -11.19 11.37
CA LEU A 523 19.43 -9.91 11.58
C LEU A 523 18.54 -8.70 11.23
N ALA A 524 17.87 -8.73 10.07
CA ALA A 524 16.95 -7.68 9.62
C ALA A 524 15.65 -7.58 10.45
N ASN A 525 15.47 -8.44 11.46
CA ASN A 525 14.41 -8.34 12.45
C ASN A 525 14.89 -7.75 13.78
N LEU A 526 16.19 -7.57 14.00
CA LEU A 526 16.74 -6.98 15.23
C LEU A 526 16.22 -5.54 15.40
N ASN A 527 15.78 -5.22 16.62
CA ASN A 527 15.20 -3.93 17.02
C ASN A 527 13.93 -3.49 16.24
N MET A 528 13.38 -4.32 15.35
CA MET A 528 12.26 -3.91 14.48
C MET A 528 10.89 -3.94 15.18
N PRO A 529 9.98 -2.98 14.92
CA PRO A 529 8.72 -2.86 15.65
C PRO A 529 7.79 -4.09 15.56
N CYS A 530 7.36 -4.59 16.73
CA CYS A 530 6.36 -5.64 16.85
C CYS A 530 5.04 -5.23 16.19
N GLY A 531 4.61 -5.99 15.17
CA GLY A 531 3.36 -5.73 14.45
C GLY A 531 3.47 -4.77 13.27
N ARG A 532 4.69 -4.41 12.82
CA ARG A 532 4.93 -3.72 11.55
C ARG A 532 4.16 -4.33 10.36
N GLY A 533 3.87 -3.50 9.37
CA GLY A 533 2.98 -3.83 8.25
C GLY A 533 1.48 -3.76 8.58
N LYS A 534 1.06 -3.79 9.85
CA LYS A 534 -0.35 -3.61 10.25
C LYS A 534 -0.81 -2.17 10.04
N LYS A 535 -2.09 -1.94 9.72
CA LYS A 535 -2.69 -0.59 9.84
C LYS A 535 -2.81 -0.25 11.34
N PRO A 536 -2.37 0.96 11.80
CA PRO A 536 -2.50 1.33 13.20
C PRO A 536 -3.97 1.40 13.65
N HIS A 537 -4.24 1.00 14.89
CA HIS A 537 -5.59 0.99 15.47
C HIS A 537 -6.11 2.42 15.73
N LYS A 538 -6.77 3.01 14.74
CA LYS A 538 -7.86 3.95 14.99
C LYS A 538 -9.20 3.19 14.93
N ALA A 539 -10.16 3.62 15.74
CA ALA A 539 -11.43 2.91 15.94
C ALA A 539 -12.15 2.57 14.63
N THR A 540 -12.81 1.42 14.60
CA THR A 540 -13.32 0.70 13.43
C THR A 540 -14.05 1.58 12.40
N GLN A 541 -13.30 2.12 11.43
CA GLN A 541 -13.89 2.69 10.22
C GLN A 541 -14.62 1.59 9.46
N LYS A 542 -15.95 1.59 9.54
CA LYS A 542 -16.80 0.83 8.61
C LYS A 542 -16.40 1.21 7.18
N ARG A 543 -16.19 0.23 6.31
CA ARG A 543 -15.98 0.45 4.87
C ARG A 543 -17.15 1.30 4.33
N LYS A 544 -16.88 2.55 3.91
CA LYS A 544 -17.80 3.37 3.10
C LYS A 544 -17.95 2.70 1.74
N GLY A 545 -18.91 1.79 1.60
CA GLY A 545 -19.15 1.05 0.36
C GLY A 545 -20.00 1.82 -0.64
N LYS A 546 -19.56 1.91 -1.90
CA LYS A 546 -20.35 2.32 -3.08
C LYS A 546 -21.12 3.66 -2.98
N ALA A 547 -20.52 4.69 -2.38
CA ALA A 547 -21.11 6.03 -2.29
C ALA A 547 -20.21 7.15 -2.86
N ASN A 548 -19.50 6.88 -3.97
CA ASN A 548 -18.92 7.91 -4.85
C ASN A 548 -19.57 7.75 -6.25
N LYS A 549 -20.58 8.57 -6.58
CA LYS A 549 -20.90 8.84 -8.01
C LYS A 549 -19.65 9.52 -8.60
N ARG A 550 -19.24 9.16 -9.83
CA ARG A 550 -18.12 9.81 -10.50
C ARG A 550 -18.59 11.11 -11.14
N ASN A 551 -17.97 12.24 -10.80
CA ASN A 551 -18.19 13.52 -11.49
C ASN A 551 -17.28 13.61 -12.74
N GLU A 552 -17.52 12.69 -13.67
CA GLU A 552 -17.07 12.74 -15.07
C GLU A 552 -18.10 13.57 -15.85
N THR A 553 -17.68 14.68 -16.45
CA THR A 553 -18.59 15.72 -16.94
C THR A 553 -19.06 15.42 -18.37
N ALA A 554 -20.37 15.18 -18.56
CA ALA A 554 -21.01 15.16 -19.87
C ALA A 554 -22.44 15.72 -19.75
N LEU A 555 -22.80 16.68 -20.60
CA LEU A 555 -24.12 17.32 -20.65
C LEU A 555 -25.03 16.60 -21.65
N THR A 556 -26.20 16.13 -21.20
CA THR A 556 -27.50 16.29 -21.89
C THR A 556 -28.64 15.85 -20.95
N TYR A 557 -29.56 16.79 -20.68
CA TYR A 557 -30.98 16.71 -20.28
C TYR A 557 -31.58 15.49 -19.54
N LEU A 558 -32.26 15.81 -18.43
CA LEU A 558 -33.54 15.26 -17.87
C LEU A 558 -33.68 13.72 -17.71
N ASP A 559 -34.11 13.15 -16.57
CA ASP A 559 -35.27 13.57 -15.76
C ASP A 559 -35.20 13.28 -14.23
N GLU A 560 -36.13 13.91 -13.52
CA GLU A 560 -36.77 13.64 -12.21
C GLU A 560 -36.07 12.96 -10.99
N HIS A 561 -36.21 13.67 -9.85
CA HIS A 561 -36.39 13.18 -8.46
C HIS A 561 -35.38 12.21 -7.79
N ASP A 562 -34.49 12.77 -6.95
CA ASP A 562 -33.75 12.05 -5.88
C ASP A 562 -34.27 12.53 -4.50
N GLN A 563 -35.09 11.74 -3.80
CA GLN A 563 -35.64 12.07 -2.46
C GLN A 563 -34.65 11.70 -1.32
N PRO A 564 -34.71 12.35 -0.14
CA PRO A 564 -33.76 12.10 0.95
C PRO A 564 -33.84 10.67 1.50
N GLN A 565 -32.71 9.93 1.44
CA GLN A 565 -32.67 8.51 1.82
C GLN A 565 -32.88 8.27 3.32
N VAL A 566 -33.94 7.52 3.63
CA VAL A 566 -34.24 6.99 4.97
C VAL A 566 -33.18 5.95 5.38
N PRO A 567 -32.74 5.90 6.66
CA PRO A 567 -31.81 4.87 7.11
C PRO A 567 -32.42 3.46 7.02
N PRO A 568 -31.66 2.44 6.58
CA PRO A 568 -32.21 1.12 6.25
C PRO A 568 -32.76 0.37 7.48
N PRO A 569 -33.77 -0.50 7.32
CA PRO A 569 -34.50 -1.14 8.41
C PRO A 569 -33.60 -1.81 9.47
N ARG A 570 -33.82 -1.46 10.73
CA ARG A 570 -33.22 -2.13 11.90
C ARG A 570 -34.28 -2.44 12.95
N PRO A 571 -35.13 -3.47 12.72
CA PRO A 571 -35.99 -3.99 13.79
C PRO A 571 -35.14 -4.46 14.99
N PRO A 572 -35.62 -4.29 16.24
CA PRO A 572 -35.02 -4.92 17.41
C PRO A 572 -34.93 -6.44 17.28
N ASP A 573 -34.06 -7.07 18.06
CA ASP A 573 -33.99 -8.54 18.09
C ASP A 573 -35.29 -9.12 18.66
N GLY A 574 -35.96 -9.99 17.89
CA GLY A 574 -37.31 -10.50 18.18
C GLY A 574 -38.46 -9.56 17.82
N GLY A 575 -38.19 -8.31 17.43
CA GLY A 575 -39.20 -7.32 17.06
C GLY A 575 -39.67 -7.42 15.60
N TYR A 576 -40.83 -6.81 15.33
CA TYR A 576 -41.42 -6.66 14.00
C TYR A 576 -41.63 -5.17 13.74
N VAL A 577 -41.15 -4.64 12.61
CA VAL A 577 -41.28 -3.21 12.30
C VAL A 577 -41.73 -3.00 10.86
N ILE A 578 -42.69 -2.10 10.65
CA ILE A 578 -43.19 -1.73 9.32
C ILE A 578 -42.26 -0.72 8.64
N TYR A 579 -41.95 -0.98 7.37
CA TYR A 579 -41.23 -0.08 6.47
C TYR A 579 -41.88 -0.09 5.08
N PHE A 580 -41.68 0.98 4.32
CA PHE A 580 -41.96 0.97 2.88
C PHE A 580 -40.88 0.20 2.11
N LEU A 581 -41.27 -0.42 1.00
CA LEU A 581 -40.39 -1.11 0.06
C LEU A 581 -39.43 -0.18 -0.70
N LYS A 582 -39.68 1.14 -0.66
CA LYS A 582 -38.78 2.21 -1.15
C LYS A 582 -37.58 2.43 -0.21
N ASP A 583 -37.78 2.21 1.10
CA ASP A 583 -36.77 2.42 2.15
C ASP A 583 -35.95 1.15 2.45
N CYS A 584 -36.25 0.04 1.74
CA CYS A 584 -35.57 -1.24 1.86
C CYS A 584 -34.43 -1.41 0.83
N ASP A 585 -33.44 -2.27 1.12
CA ASP A 585 -32.37 -2.61 0.16
C ASP A 585 -32.99 -3.10 -1.17
N ASN A 586 -32.50 -2.60 -2.31
CA ASN A 586 -33.03 -2.91 -3.64
C ASN A 586 -33.06 -4.42 -3.98
N LYS A 587 -32.30 -5.27 -3.28
CA LYS A 587 -32.35 -6.74 -3.40
C LYS A 587 -33.57 -7.37 -2.74
N VAL A 588 -34.34 -6.64 -1.94
CA VAL A 588 -35.57 -7.10 -1.28
C VAL A 588 -36.66 -7.27 -2.33
N SER A 589 -36.82 -8.51 -2.78
CA SER A 589 -37.67 -8.90 -3.90
C SER A 589 -38.64 -10.05 -3.58
N LYS A 590 -38.41 -10.84 -2.52
CA LYS A 590 -39.24 -12.00 -2.15
C LYS A 590 -39.54 -12.07 -0.66
N CYS A 591 -40.76 -12.47 -0.35
CA CYS A 591 -41.28 -12.68 1.00
C CYS A 591 -40.64 -13.92 1.66
N TYR A 592 -40.24 -13.82 2.92
CA TYR A 592 -39.62 -14.93 3.63
C TYR A 592 -40.62 -16.05 4.00
N GLY A 593 -41.89 -15.69 4.16
CA GLY A 593 -43.01 -16.64 4.36
C GLY A 593 -43.39 -17.35 3.05
N CYS A 594 -44.38 -16.80 2.35
CA CYS A 594 -45.01 -17.39 1.16
C CYS A 594 -44.10 -17.55 -0.08
N LYS A 595 -42.86 -17.03 -0.05
CA LYS A 595 -41.89 -17.00 -1.18
C LYS A 595 -42.32 -16.20 -2.42
N GLY A 596 -43.54 -15.66 -2.44
CA GLY A 596 -44.03 -14.74 -3.45
C GLY A 596 -43.22 -13.44 -3.53
N ASN A 597 -43.38 -12.71 -4.63
CA ASN A 597 -42.66 -11.46 -4.88
C ASN A 597 -43.16 -10.33 -3.96
N LEU A 598 -42.23 -9.49 -3.51
CA LEU A 598 -42.51 -8.21 -2.84
C LEU A 598 -42.48 -7.05 -3.84
N LYS A 599 -41.74 -7.21 -4.95
CA LYS A 599 -41.65 -6.26 -6.06
C LYS A 599 -42.01 -6.99 -7.35
N HIS A 600 -43.12 -6.61 -7.97
CA HIS A 600 -43.57 -7.23 -9.22
C HIS A 600 -42.79 -6.59 -10.38
N GLU A 601 -42.13 -7.42 -11.20
CA GLU A 601 -41.24 -6.96 -12.29
C GLU A 601 -40.14 -5.97 -11.83
N GLY A 602 -39.76 -6.04 -10.54
CA GLY A 602 -38.82 -5.11 -9.90
C GLY A 602 -39.45 -3.79 -9.41
N GLN A 603 -40.67 -3.47 -9.82
CA GLN A 603 -41.42 -2.29 -9.39
C GLN A 603 -42.00 -2.48 -7.99
N ILE A 604 -42.17 -1.36 -7.26
CA ILE A 604 -42.84 -1.35 -5.96
C ILE A 604 -44.36 -1.34 -6.18
N PRO A 605 -45.15 -2.20 -5.51
CA PRO A 605 -46.61 -2.19 -5.65
C PRO A 605 -47.23 -0.86 -5.21
N GLN A 606 -48.43 -0.55 -5.69
CA GLN A 606 -49.17 0.64 -5.27
C GLN A 606 -49.74 0.47 -3.84
N PRO A 607 -49.93 1.57 -3.08
CA PRO A 607 -50.65 1.60 -1.80
C PRO A 607 -51.92 0.74 -1.76
N PRO A 608 -52.05 -0.23 -0.83
CA PRO A 608 -51.21 -0.44 0.36
C PRO A 608 -50.12 -1.53 0.24
N GLY A 609 -49.84 -2.03 -0.96
CA GLY A 609 -48.89 -3.13 -1.19
C GLY A 609 -47.40 -2.74 -1.15
N ASP A 610 -47.10 -1.46 -0.95
CA ASP A 610 -45.75 -0.92 -0.75
C ASP A 610 -45.19 -1.15 0.66
N LEU A 611 -46.02 -1.60 1.62
CA LEU A 611 -45.62 -1.89 3.01
C LEU A 611 -45.11 -3.32 3.21
N VAL A 612 -44.05 -3.45 4.02
CA VAL A 612 -43.50 -4.74 4.47
C VAL A 612 -43.22 -4.77 5.97
N VAL A 613 -43.39 -5.94 6.57
CA VAL A 613 -42.97 -6.22 7.94
C VAL A 613 -41.55 -6.77 7.92
N VAL A 614 -40.64 -6.11 8.64
CA VAL A 614 -39.23 -6.49 8.75
C VAL A 614 -38.95 -7.01 10.16
N SER A 615 -38.24 -8.13 10.25
CA SER A 615 -37.74 -8.70 11.51
C SER A 615 -36.30 -9.24 11.33
N ARG A 616 -35.62 -9.61 12.42
CA ARG A 616 -34.28 -10.22 12.39
C ARG A 616 -34.36 -11.73 12.61
N GLY A 617 -33.77 -12.51 11.70
CA GLY A 617 -33.79 -13.96 11.80
C GLY A 617 -32.69 -14.66 10.99
N ARG A 618 -32.47 -15.94 11.27
CA ARG A 618 -31.60 -16.80 10.47
C ARG A 618 -32.38 -17.34 9.28
N ARG A 619 -31.90 -17.11 8.05
CA ARG A 619 -32.55 -17.68 6.86
C ARG A 619 -32.22 -19.17 6.74
N GLU A 620 -33.27 -19.97 6.61
CA GLU A 620 -33.16 -21.39 6.26
C GLU A 620 -32.67 -21.52 4.81
N TYR A 621 -31.69 -22.38 4.57
CA TYR A 621 -31.28 -22.81 3.24
C TYR A 621 -30.90 -24.29 3.25
N PHE A 622 -30.96 -24.95 2.10
CA PHE A 622 -30.53 -26.35 1.96
C PHE A 622 -29.20 -26.39 1.21
N LYS A 623 -28.29 -27.25 1.66
CA LYS A 623 -27.06 -27.61 0.94
C LYS A 623 -26.85 -29.11 1.10
N ASP A 624 -26.60 -29.81 0.00
CA ASP A 624 -26.30 -31.25 0.02
C ASP A 624 -27.36 -32.06 0.79
N GLY A 625 -28.64 -31.79 0.51
CA GLY A 625 -29.82 -32.34 1.21
C GLY A 625 -30.05 -31.81 2.64
N THR A 626 -29.05 -31.22 3.27
CA THR A 626 -29.05 -30.83 4.69
C THR A 626 -29.64 -29.43 4.88
N LYS A 627 -30.56 -29.29 5.85
CA LYS A 627 -31.12 -27.99 6.25
C LYS A 627 -30.12 -27.22 7.12
N LEU A 628 -29.66 -26.07 6.64
CA LEU A 628 -28.72 -25.18 7.31
C LEU A 628 -29.37 -23.81 7.61
N TYR A 629 -28.76 -23.06 8.52
CA TYR A 629 -29.22 -21.75 8.95
C TYR A 629 -28.12 -20.70 8.71
N GLY A 630 -28.47 -19.61 8.02
CA GLY A 630 -27.55 -18.49 7.77
C GLY A 630 -27.37 -17.56 8.97
N GLU A 631 -26.51 -16.56 8.81
CA GLU A 631 -26.32 -15.47 9.78
C GLU A 631 -27.61 -14.67 10.03
N ILE A 632 -27.73 -14.06 11.22
CA ILE A 632 -28.90 -13.29 11.64
C ILE A 632 -29.00 -11.97 10.84
N ASN A 633 -29.92 -11.96 9.88
CA ASN A 633 -30.12 -10.87 8.93
C ASN A 633 -31.60 -10.44 8.90
N ASN A 634 -31.89 -9.34 8.20
CA ASN A 634 -33.27 -8.92 7.99
C ASN A 634 -34.02 -9.96 7.14
N ILE A 635 -35.17 -10.39 7.64
CA ILE A 635 -36.20 -11.15 6.93
C ILE A 635 -37.39 -10.22 6.72
N TYR A 636 -38.01 -10.33 5.55
CA TYR A 636 -39.05 -9.42 5.05
C TYR A 636 -40.29 -10.24 4.73
N PHE A 637 -41.44 -9.78 5.17
CA PHE A 637 -42.74 -10.38 4.90
C PHE A 637 -43.66 -9.34 4.25
N HIS A 638 -44.60 -9.79 3.41
CA HIS A 638 -45.80 -8.99 3.14
C HIS A 638 -46.48 -8.61 4.48
N LEU A 639 -47.19 -7.50 4.51
CA LEU A 639 -48.08 -7.13 5.61
C LEU A 639 -49.30 -8.08 5.63
N SER A 640 -49.07 -9.28 6.14
CA SER A 640 -50.02 -10.41 6.14
C SER A 640 -49.64 -11.37 7.28
N GLU A 641 -50.58 -11.60 8.19
CA GLU A 641 -50.37 -12.47 9.36
C GLU A 641 -49.99 -13.91 8.93
N GLN A 642 -50.63 -14.43 7.88
CA GLN A 642 -50.33 -15.75 7.31
C GLN A 642 -48.86 -15.86 6.84
N CYS A 643 -48.35 -14.81 6.19
CA CYS A 643 -46.96 -14.78 5.74
C CYS A 643 -45.98 -14.87 6.91
N ILE A 644 -46.26 -14.20 8.03
CA ILE A 644 -45.39 -14.21 9.21
C ILE A 644 -45.55 -15.53 9.98
N LYS A 645 -46.78 -15.98 10.26
CA LYS A 645 -47.07 -17.24 10.97
C LYS A 645 -46.54 -18.48 10.25
N SER A 646 -46.42 -18.47 8.92
CA SER A 646 -45.76 -19.54 8.13
C SER A 646 -44.28 -19.80 8.49
N LYS A 647 -43.63 -18.87 9.21
CA LYS A 647 -42.25 -19.02 9.72
C LYS A 647 -42.09 -18.72 11.21
N ILE A 648 -43.04 -18.04 11.84
CA ILE A 648 -43.00 -17.68 13.26
C ILE A 648 -44.39 -17.91 13.86
N ILE A 649 -44.64 -19.14 14.33
CA ILE A 649 -45.95 -19.64 14.77
C ILE A 649 -46.58 -18.73 15.85
N PHE A 650 -45.76 -18.25 16.79
CA PHE A 650 -46.17 -17.40 17.91
C PHE A 650 -46.20 -15.90 17.58
N PHE A 651 -46.40 -15.53 16.32
CA PHE A 651 -46.55 -14.12 15.93
C PHE A 651 -47.87 -13.53 16.47
N VAL A 652 -47.77 -12.33 17.06
CA VAL A 652 -48.88 -11.55 17.61
C VAL A 652 -48.89 -10.17 16.94
N PRO A 653 -49.96 -9.77 16.22
CA PRO A 653 -49.97 -8.51 15.44
C PRO A 653 -49.74 -7.23 16.24
N SER A 654 -50.18 -7.16 17.50
CA SER A 654 -49.94 -6.00 18.39
C SER A 654 -48.48 -5.80 18.81
N LEU A 655 -47.58 -6.75 18.49
CA LEU A 655 -46.12 -6.58 18.65
C LEU A 655 -45.44 -5.98 17.40
N VAL A 656 -46.21 -5.59 16.38
CA VAL A 656 -45.71 -4.86 15.21
C VAL A 656 -45.59 -3.38 15.53
N TYR A 657 -44.35 -2.91 15.67
CA TYR A 657 -44.05 -1.51 15.90
C TYR A 657 -44.07 -0.71 14.59
N VAL A 658 -44.66 0.48 14.63
CA VAL A 658 -44.54 1.49 13.57
C VAL A 658 -43.77 2.68 14.14
N ALA A 659 -42.73 3.12 13.44
CA ALA A 659 -42.00 4.32 13.83
C ALA A 659 -42.80 5.58 13.44
N PRO A 660 -42.83 6.66 14.25
CA PRO A 660 -43.65 7.84 13.97
C PRO A 660 -43.40 8.48 12.59
N TYR A 661 -42.16 8.47 12.09
CA TYR A 661 -41.81 8.98 10.76
C TYR A 661 -42.30 8.11 9.58
N VAL A 662 -42.71 6.87 9.86
CA VAL A 662 -43.37 5.96 8.90
C VAL A 662 -44.88 6.17 8.97
N ALA A 663 -45.44 6.27 10.19
CA ALA A 663 -46.86 6.56 10.41
C ALA A 663 -47.29 7.89 9.79
N SER A 664 -46.46 8.93 9.85
CA SER A 664 -46.73 10.23 9.23
C SER A 664 -46.78 10.22 7.70
N GLN A 665 -46.39 9.11 7.05
CA GLN A 665 -46.48 8.90 5.60
C GLN A 665 -47.65 7.98 5.21
N PHE A 666 -48.52 7.58 6.14
CA PHE A 666 -49.64 6.67 5.85
C PHE A 666 -50.81 7.36 5.15
N GLN A 667 -51.02 6.99 3.88
CA GLN A 667 -52.27 7.21 3.15
C GLN A 667 -53.42 6.45 3.82
N GLN A 668 -54.68 6.81 3.53
CA GLN A 668 -55.85 6.17 4.15
C GLN A 668 -55.83 4.64 3.95
N LYS A 669 -55.54 4.17 2.73
CA LYS A 669 -55.38 2.73 2.40
C LYS A 669 -54.40 1.98 3.30
N HIS A 670 -53.38 2.65 3.84
CA HIS A 670 -52.42 2.03 4.77
C HIS A 670 -53.06 1.82 6.13
N LYS A 671 -53.82 2.81 6.61
CA LYS A 671 -54.57 2.73 7.88
C LYS A 671 -55.64 1.63 7.78
N ASP A 672 -56.44 1.65 6.72
CA ASP A 672 -57.48 0.65 6.44
C ASP A 672 -56.93 -0.80 6.48
N LEU A 673 -55.72 -1.03 5.95
CA LEU A 673 -55.05 -2.34 5.99
C LEU A 673 -54.45 -2.67 7.36
N LEU A 674 -53.91 -1.70 8.09
CA LEU A 674 -53.32 -1.90 9.41
C LEU A 674 -54.38 -2.23 10.47
N ASP A 675 -55.53 -1.57 10.37
CA ASP A 675 -56.69 -1.81 11.22
C ASP A 675 -57.24 -3.23 10.96
N GLN A 676 -57.34 -3.66 9.70
CA GLN A 676 -57.64 -5.05 9.32
C GLN A 676 -56.60 -6.05 9.84
N CYS A 677 -55.32 -5.67 9.91
CA CYS A 677 -54.24 -6.50 10.45
C CYS A 677 -54.14 -6.48 11.99
N SER A 678 -55.00 -5.73 12.70
CA SER A 678 -54.92 -5.54 14.16
C SER A 678 -53.56 -5.00 14.63
N VAL A 679 -52.91 -4.14 13.83
CA VAL A 679 -51.63 -3.51 14.18
C VAL A 679 -51.89 -2.19 14.88
N THR A 680 -51.63 -2.15 16.19
CA THR A 680 -51.74 -0.94 17.01
C THR A 680 -50.53 -0.02 16.83
N TYR A 681 -50.75 1.21 16.35
CA TYR A 681 -49.72 2.25 16.25
C TYR A 681 -50.21 3.55 16.89
N ASN A 682 -49.31 4.25 17.60
CA ASN A 682 -49.58 5.59 18.10
C ASN A 682 -49.33 6.61 16.98
N ILE A 683 -50.17 7.63 16.91
CA ILE A 683 -50.07 8.77 15.99
C ILE A 683 -49.14 9.84 16.60
#